data_AF-A0A7X9YA06-F1
#
_entry.id   AF-A0A7X9YA06-F1
#
_cell.length_a   1.000
_cell.length_b   1.000
_cell.length_c   1.000
_cell.angle_alpha   90.00
_cell.angle_beta   90.00
_cell.angle_gamma   90.00
#
_symmetry.space_group_name_H-M   'P 1'
#
loop_
_entity.id
_entity.type
_entity.pdbx_description
1 polymer ?
#
loop_
_entity_poly.entity_id
_entity_poly.type
_entity_poly.pdbx_seq_one_letter_code
_entity_poly.pdbx_strand_id
1 'polypeptide(L)'
;MPTFAIESFSRSTGSTAQSASSTQKEPFDLTAFEASERGFGEHFNASSHSAVIKLMMLTFGAHPGDMFNEVQDNGDGYDVTMKDGYRLHVSRQELQQAAAASRFTGADSDALNSAHFALAVFAKRKQLRSGNGGDVHGFESALTRSLQGETTFNMLKGMGLSGHLQYVPTATVISNGGSGVADSYDFGSSLIHAGQAHLFGRQRSPDRSAMYTLVSDGAPRPRILPAPVKPIVLPKVGPNTTDTRPQANEVLQGFTVPTGNFGETFDLSSHTAVIKMMMLRFGRSPCEMLQKVEKTQNGYNVTMKDGFEVTLSRQELQHTANVSRFTGPDAQMVCSANFMLTAFAKRKQAVREVQFDAALSGTLGGETIYNTLKGMGLTGFLRLVPPEKLRDPHGIGVVGPSNFSGALVLGGIKHSSGEQAAVTKDYGYQLALDQPVEPNARPAQFQAAPIGAKPADIWGGFYQGVEGNCVTVSAIKAAMMKYGQNPLGIFKRITETPQGFTVTMRDGCTVRLTHAELERARAAANFYGTDKGLVDDAVFLYAASAKRAQLENHEFRAGAGFDAALKTLNDGEMPGDALRRLGLYAFIRPSSVQELAAGVPGTLANYGHSVAVVQGAFDDYGDKRDLRDTRWMRKDGRALKLV
;
A
#
# COMPACT_ATOMS: atom_id res chain seq x y z
N MET A 1 -18.63 44.88 -1.80
CA MET A 1 -18.22 44.53 -0.43
C MET A 1 -19.49 44.20 0.35
N PRO A 2 -19.89 42.94 0.55
CA PRO A 2 -20.89 42.64 1.56
C PRO A 2 -20.18 42.46 2.91
N THR A 3 -20.59 43.27 3.88
CA THR A 3 -20.13 43.24 5.27
C THR A 3 -20.68 41.97 5.93
N PHE A 4 -19.81 41.09 6.45
CA PHE A 4 -20.22 39.95 7.28
C PHE A 4 -20.70 40.48 8.65
N ALA A 5 -22.00 40.78 8.75
CA ALA A 5 -22.67 41.02 10.02
C ALA A 5 -23.27 39.70 10.49
N ILE A 6 -22.54 38.97 11.33
CA ILE A 6 -23.12 37.89 12.13
C ILE A 6 -23.66 38.58 13.39
N GLU A 7 -24.96 38.81 13.45
CA GLU A 7 -25.58 39.44 14.62
C GLU A 7 -25.31 38.62 15.88
N SER A 8 -25.09 39.33 16.98
CA SER A 8 -24.71 38.80 18.28
C SER A 8 -25.66 37.70 18.78
N PHE A 9 -25.17 36.46 18.87
CA PHE A 9 -25.83 35.37 19.61
C PHE A 9 -25.68 35.57 21.12
N SER A 10 -26.33 36.60 21.67
CA SER A 10 -26.39 36.83 23.11
C SER A 10 -27.65 36.19 23.69
N ARG A 11 -27.50 35.16 24.53
CA ARG A 11 -28.59 34.72 25.42
C ARG A 11 -28.88 35.85 26.41
N SER A 12 -30.05 36.47 26.28
CA SER A 12 -30.64 37.35 27.30
C SER A 12 -30.81 36.57 28.61
N THR A 13 -30.06 36.96 29.64
CA THR A 13 -30.33 36.61 31.03
C THR A 13 -31.31 37.63 31.60
N GLY A 14 -32.57 37.25 31.76
CA GLY A 14 -33.60 38.06 32.41
C GLY A 14 -34.80 37.21 32.82
N SER A 15 -34.99 37.06 34.12
CA SER A 15 -36.08 36.32 34.77
C SER A 15 -37.47 36.82 34.37
N THR A 16 -38.36 35.94 33.93
CA THR A 16 -39.74 35.79 34.44
C THR A 16 -40.40 34.55 33.84
N ALA A 17 -40.99 33.71 34.68
CA ALA A 17 -41.70 32.50 34.29
C ALA A 17 -43.01 32.85 33.57
N GLN A 18 -43.22 32.29 32.36
CA GLN A 18 -44.56 32.02 31.82
C GLN A 18 -44.50 31.03 30.63
N SER A 19 -45.24 29.93 30.80
CA SER A 19 -45.72 28.91 29.83
C SER A 19 -44.94 28.67 28.54
N ALA A 20 -44.26 27.53 28.49
CA ALA A 20 -43.73 26.94 27.26
C ALA A 20 -44.87 26.55 26.30
N SER A 21 -44.92 27.19 25.14
CA SER A 21 -45.52 26.62 23.94
C SER A 21 -44.38 26.04 23.09
N SER A 22 -44.58 24.82 22.58
CA SER A 22 -43.61 24.06 21.81
C SER A 22 -43.33 24.73 20.46
N THR A 23 -42.22 25.45 20.34
CA THR A 23 -41.67 25.84 19.03
C THR A 23 -41.08 24.60 18.37
N GLN A 24 -41.82 24.05 17.40
CA GLN A 24 -41.30 23.06 16.45
C GLN A 24 -40.07 23.66 15.76
N LYS A 25 -38.91 23.01 15.86
CA LYS A 25 -37.73 23.32 15.03
C LYS A 25 -38.13 23.14 13.57
N GLU A 26 -38.07 24.19 12.75
CA GLU A 26 -38.27 24.04 11.31
C GLU A 26 -37.24 23.05 10.74
N PRO A 27 -37.64 22.14 9.82
CA PRO A 27 -36.74 21.16 9.24
C PRO A 27 -35.70 21.85 8.34
N PHE A 28 -34.42 21.58 8.59
CA PHE A 28 -33.31 22.09 7.78
C PHE A 28 -33.44 21.63 6.32
N ASP A 29 -33.38 22.57 5.37
CA ASP A 29 -33.38 22.28 3.94
C ASP A 29 -32.01 21.71 3.52
N LEU A 30 -32.00 20.46 3.07
CA LEU A 30 -30.80 19.78 2.60
C LEU A 30 -30.14 20.45 1.38
N THR A 31 -30.88 21.29 0.65
CA THR A 31 -30.40 22.03 -0.53
C THR A 31 -29.83 23.41 -0.18
N ALA A 32 -29.82 23.78 1.11
CA ALA A 32 -29.37 25.09 1.58
C ALA A 32 -27.94 25.46 1.13
N PHE A 33 -27.03 24.48 1.08
CA PHE A 33 -25.71 24.61 0.45
C PHE A 33 -25.18 23.27 -0.07
N GLU A 34 -24.26 23.31 -1.03
CA GLU A 34 -23.62 22.13 -1.63
C GLU A 34 -22.13 22.36 -1.85
N ALA A 35 -21.35 21.28 -1.79
CA ALA A 35 -19.99 21.29 -2.31
C ALA A 35 -20.02 21.19 -3.85
N SER A 36 -19.09 21.88 -4.50
CA SER A 36 -18.92 21.79 -5.96
C SER A 36 -18.37 20.42 -6.40
N GLU A 37 -18.78 19.95 -7.59
CA GLU A 37 -18.11 18.83 -8.26
C GLU A 37 -16.66 19.18 -8.60
N ARG A 38 -15.82 18.13 -8.69
CA ARG A 38 -14.42 18.27 -9.07
C ARG A 38 -14.26 18.78 -10.51
N GLY A 39 -13.27 19.62 -10.74
CA GLY A 39 -12.79 19.99 -12.07
C GLY A 39 -12.01 18.85 -12.73
N PHE A 40 -11.79 18.97 -14.04
CA PHE A 40 -10.92 18.04 -14.77
C PHE A 40 -9.49 18.08 -14.22
N GLY A 41 -8.95 16.93 -13.79
CA GLY A 41 -7.61 16.80 -13.19
C GLY A 41 -7.55 16.94 -11.66
N GLU A 42 -8.65 17.33 -11.01
CA GLU A 42 -8.76 17.32 -9.54
C GLU A 42 -9.03 15.90 -9.02
N HIS A 43 -8.34 15.49 -7.97
CA HIS A 43 -8.44 14.14 -7.38
C HIS A 43 -9.11 14.15 -5.98
N PHE A 44 -9.74 15.26 -5.61
CA PHE A 44 -10.40 15.49 -4.33
C PHE A 44 -11.53 16.52 -4.45
N ASN A 45 -12.38 16.62 -3.43
CA ASN A 45 -13.45 17.63 -3.32
C ASN A 45 -13.83 17.87 -1.83
N ALA A 46 -14.73 18.84 -1.58
CA ALA A 46 -15.20 19.20 -0.23
C ALA A 46 -16.55 18.53 0.16
N SER A 47 -16.93 17.42 -0.50
CA SER A 47 -18.19 16.73 -0.20
C SER A 47 -18.24 16.17 1.22
N SER A 48 -17.11 15.67 1.75
CA SER A 48 -17.01 15.22 3.14
C SER A 48 -17.36 16.32 4.13
N HIS A 49 -16.89 17.55 3.87
CA HIS A 49 -17.21 18.70 4.69
C HIS A 49 -18.69 19.05 4.61
N SER A 50 -19.23 19.14 3.40
CA SER A 50 -20.65 19.45 3.21
C SER A 50 -21.56 18.41 3.88
N ALA A 51 -21.30 17.12 3.67
CA ALA A 51 -22.09 16.03 4.23
C ALA A 51 -22.07 16.03 5.77
N VAL A 52 -20.90 16.20 6.38
CA VAL A 52 -20.77 16.20 7.85
C VAL A 52 -21.40 17.45 8.46
N ILE A 53 -21.19 18.63 7.87
CA ILE A 53 -21.82 19.87 8.36
C ILE A 53 -23.35 19.74 8.28
N LYS A 54 -23.90 19.23 7.17
CA LYS A 54 -25.35 18.98 7.07
C LYS A 54 -25.84 17.99 8.12
N LEU A 55 -25.07 16.92 8.41
CA LEU A 55 -25.43 15.99 9.47
C LEU A 55 -25.43 16.67 10.85
N MET A 56 -24.50 17.57 11.12
CA MET A 56 -24.52 18.38 12.35
C MET A 56 -25.75 19.29 12.39
N MET A 57 -26.10 19.93 11.27
CA MET A 57 -27.27 20.80 11.16
C MET A 57 -28.58 20.04 11.42
N LEU A 58 -28.71 18.82 10.87
CA LEU A 58 -29.85 17.94 11.11
C LEU A 58 -29.92 17.44 12.56
N THR A 59 -28.78 17.17 13.19
CA THR A 59 -28.73 16.53 14.50
C THR A 59 -28.87 17.53 15.65
N PHE A 60 -28.20 18.69 15.53
CA PHE A 60 -28.08 19.65 16.62
C PHE A 60 -28.83 20.95 16.32
N GLY A 61 -28.83 21.41 15.07
CA GLY A 61 -29.45 22.65 14.61
C GLY A 61 -28.55 23.40 13.64
N ALA A 62 -29.15 24.29 12.83
CA ALA A 62 -28.49 24.92 11.70
C ALA A 62 -27.46 26.00 12.08
N HIS A 63 -27.55 26.58 13.28
CA HIS A 63 -26.69 27.69 13.68
C HIS A 63 -25.39 27.20 14.36
N PRO A 64 -24.28 27.96 14.32
CA PRO A 64 -23.03 27.60 15.00
C PRO A 64 -23.20 27.30 16.50
N GLY A 65 -24.09 28.04 17.18
CA GLY A 65 -24.41 27.82 18.59
C GLY A 65 -25.13 26.51 18.89
N ASP A 66 -25.74 25.86 17.89
CA ASP A 66 -26.32 24.51 18.03
C ASP A 66 -25.25 23.43 17.78
N MET A 67 -24.41 23.67 16.77
CA MET A 67 -23.37 22.75 16.30
C MET A 67 -22.22 22.56 17.30
N PHE A 68 -21.93 23.59 18.10
CA PHE A 68 -20.87 23.59 19.12
C PHE A 68 -21.46 23.79 20.53
N ASN A 69 -20.70 23.48 21.59
CA ASN A 69 -21.19 23.65 22.96
C ASN A 69 -21.28 25.14 23.36
N GLU A 70 -20.38 25.96 22.83
CA GLU A 70 -20.31 27.40 23.10
C GLU A 70 -19.66 28.11 21.92
N VAL A 71 -20.20 29.26 21.54
CA VAL A 71 -19.65 30.17 20.53
C VAL A 71 -19.82 31.58 21.06
N GLN A 72 -18.72 32.30 21.30
CA GLN A 72 -18.71 33.65 21.86
C GLN A 72 -17.98 34.61 20.93
N ASP A 73 -18.65 35.70 20.52
CA ASP A 73 -18.00 36.81 19.80
C ASP A 73 -17.16 37.62 20.79
N ASN A 74 -15.90 37.86 20.45
CA ASN A 74 -14.93 38.59 21.25
C ASN A 74 -14.34 39.80 20.50
N GLY A 75 -14.96 40.20 19.38
CA GLY A 75 -14.58 41.36 18.57
C GLY A 75 -13.60 41.02 17.44
N ASP A 76 -12.52 40.29 17.73
CA ASP A 76 -11.49 39.89 16.76
C ASP A 76 -11.81 38.55 16.05
N GLY A 77 -12.75 37.79 16.59
CA GLY A 77 -13.19 36.51 16.04
C GLY A 77 -14.27 35.86 16.91
N TYR A 78 -14.15 34.54 17.06
CA TYR A 78 -15.05 33.75 17.89
C TYR A 78 -14.27 32.73 18.71
N ASP A 79 -14.52 32.70 20.02
CA ASP A 79 -14.10 31.63 20.90
C ASP A 79 -15.12 30.50 20.85
N VAL A 80 -14.65 29.29 20.54
CA VAL A 80 -15.50 28.12 20.30
C VAL A 80 -15.12 26.99 21.24
N THR A 81 -16.10 26.50 22.01
CA THR A 81 -16.01 25.22 22.72
C THR A 81 -16.74 24.16 21.90
N MET A 82 -15.99 23.20 21.36
CA MET A 82 -16.52 22.09 20.54
C MET A 82 -17.22 21.03 21.41
N LYS A 83 -17.96 20.11 20.77
CA LYS A 83 -18.77 19.10 21.49
C LYS A 83 -17.96 18.12 22.35
N ASP A 84 -16.68 17.90 22.04
CA ASP A 84 -15.74 17.14 22.87
C ASP A 84 -14.99 17.98 23.90
N GLY A 85 -15.39 19.24 24.09
CA GLY A 85 -14.79 20.18 25.04
C GLY A 85 -13.51 20.86 24.55
N TYR A 86 -13.07 20.60 23.32
CA TYR A 86 -11.90 21.29 22.76
C TYR A 86 -12.21 22.78 22.54
N ARG A 87 -11.32 23.66 23.03
CA ARG A 87 -11.46 25.12 22.90
C ARG A 87 -10.47 25.65 21.88
N LEU A 88 -10.94 26.54 21.01
CA LEU A 88 -10.12 27.26 20.04
C LEU A 88 -10.71 28.64 19.76
N HIS A 89 -9.87 29.53 19.24
CA HIS A 89 -10.28 30.83 18.73
C HIS A 89 -10.15 30.84 17.20
N VAL A 90 -11.18 31.30 16.48
CA VAL A 90 -11.14 31.52 15.02
C VAL A 90 -11.26 33.01 14.75
N SER A 91 -10.29 33.60 14.05
CA SER A 91 -10.33 35.04 13.73
C SER A 91 -11.30 35.36 12.58
N ARG A 92 -11.73 36.62 12.48
CA ARG A 92 -12.53 37.08 11.32
C ARG A 92 -11.81 36.88 9.98
N GLN A 93 -10.49 36.99 9.95
CA GLN A 93 -9.69 36.73 8.75
C GLN A 93 -9.71 35.24 8.37
N GLU A 94 -9.60 34.35 9.34
CA GLU A 94 -9.64 32.90 9.12
C GLU A 94 -11.02 32.44 8.62
N LEU A 95 -12.10 33.06 9.12
CA LEU A 95 -13.45 32.87 8.60
C LEU A 95 -13.58 33.31 7.14
N GLN A 96 -13.04 34.47 6.78
CA GLN A 96 -13.03 34.95 5.39
C GLN A 96 -12.23 34.02 4.48
N GLN A 97 -11.08 33.51 4.94
CA GLN A 97 -10.27 32.55 4.19
C GLN A 97 -11.03 31.24 3.97
N ALA A 98 -11.71 30.71 4.99
CA ALA A 98 -12.54 29.52 4.86
C ALA A 98 -13.69 29.74 3.86
N ALA A 99 -14.38 30.88 3.92
CA ALA A 99 -15.45 31.23 2.99
C ALA A 99 -14.95 31.35 1.53
N ALA A 100 -13.79 31.98 1.33
CA ALA A 100 -13.21 32.14 -0.01
C ALA A 100 -12.74 30.81 -0.61
N ALA A 101 -12.26 29.88 0.20
CA ALA A 101 -11.69 28.62 -0.27
C ALA A 101 -12.71 27.45 -0.36
N SER A 102 -13.83 27.50 0.36
CA SER A 102 -14.75 26.37 0.56
C SER A 102 -15.32 25.78 -0.74
N ARG A 103 -15.52 26.62 -1.78
CA ARG A 103 -16.30 26.32 -2.98
C ARG A 103 -17.73 25.82 -2.67
N PHE A 104 -18.26 26.18 -1.50
CA PHE A 104 -19.66 25.93 -1.16
C PHE A 104 -20.57 26.90 -1.91
N THR A 105 -21.66 26.38 -2.47
CA THR A 105 -22.66 27.15 -3.21
C THR A 105 -24.04 26.85 -2.68
N GLY A 106 -24.91 27.85 -2.56
CA GLY A 106 -26.25 27.70 -1.98
C GLY A 106 -27.02 29.00 -2.00
N ALA A 107 -28.35 28.90 -1.95
CA ALA A 107 -29.24 30.07 -1.95
C ALA A 107 -29.54 30.59 -0.53
N ASP A 108 -29.34 29.75 0.49
CA ASP A 108 -29.53 30.10 1.90
C ASP A 108 -28.23 30.67 2.47
N SER A 109 -28.19 32.00 2.62
CA SER A 109 -27.01 32.69 3.15
C SER A 109 -26.66 32.29 4.58
N ASP A 110 -27.65 31.94 5.40
CA ASP A 110 -27.45 31.67 6.83
C ASP A 110 -26.87 30.27 7.05
N ALA A 111 -27.38 29.28 6.31
CA ALA A 111 -26.80 27.95 6.27
C ALA A 111 -25.38 27.98 5.69
N LEU A 112 -25.15 28.76 4.63
CA LEU A 112 -23.85 28.86 3.97
C LEU A 112 -22.81 29.55 4.87
N ASN A 113 -23.21 30.59 5.60
CA ASN A 113 -22.37 31.23 6.63
C ASN A 113 -22.05 30.27 7.78
N SER A 114 -23.04 29.50 8.24
CA SER A 114 -22.87 28.49 9.29
C SER A 114 -21.91 27.38 8.84
N ALA A 115 -21.98 26.98 7.56
CA ALA A 115 -21.06 26.01 6.97
C ALA A 115 -19.62 26.54 6.87
N HIS A 116 -19.44 27.81 6.47
CA HIS A 116 -18.12 28.46 6.47
C HIS A 116 -17.54 28.55 7.88
N PHE A 117 -18.37 28.87 8.87
CA PHE A 117 -17.96 28.89 10.27
C PHE A 117 -17.47 27.51 10.73
N ALA A 118 -18.25 26.45 10.49
CA ALA A 118 -17.89 25.10 10.86
C ALA A 118 -16.58 24.64 10.15
N LEU A 119 -16.41 24.97 8.87
CA LEU A 119 -15.18 24.71 8.13
C LEU A 119 -13.97 25.42 8.75
N ALA A 120 -14.11 26.69 9.13
CA ALA A 120 -13.05 27.46 9.77
C ALA A 120 -12.66 26.87 11.13
N VAL A 121 -13.64 26.50 11.96
CA VAL A 121 -13.41 25.81 13.24
C VAL A 121 -12.65 24.50 13.03
N PHE A 122 -13.05 23.70 12.04
CA PHE A 122 -12.34 22.47 11.69
C PHE A 122 -10.88 22.74 11.27
N ALA A 123 -10.67 23.67 10.33
CA ALA A 123 -9.35 24.01 9.81
C ALA A 123 -8.44 24.57 10.93
N LYS A 124 -8.99 25.40 11.82
CA LYS A 124 -8.28 25.95 12.97
C LYS A 124 -7.86 24.86 13.93
N ARG A 125 -8.75 23.90 14.24
CA ARG A 125 -8.38 22.76 15.08
C ARG A 125 -7.31 21.90 14.43
N LYS A 126 -7.38 21.68 13.12
CA LYS A 126 -6.37 20.94 12.36
C LYS A 126 -5.01 21.65 12.38
N GLN A 127 -4.99 22.97 12.24
CA GLN A 127 -3.79 23.81 12.40
C GLN A 127 -3.16 23.60 13.79
N LEU A 128 -3.95 23.80 14.85
CA LEU A 128 -3.46 23.74 16.24
C LEU A 128 -3.01 22.34 16.67
N ARG A 129 -3.58 21.28 16.09
CA ARG A 129 -3.22 19.87 16.37
C ARG A 129 -2.01 19.37 15.57
N SER A 130 -1.67 20.01 14.46
CA SER A 130 -0.55 19.60 13.59
C SER A 130 0.83 20.04 14.13
N GLY A 131 0.87 20.82 15.21
CA GLY A 131 2.08 21.47 15.74
C GLY A 131 3.02 20.61 16.59
N ASN A 132 3.39 19.40 16.15
CA ASN A 132 4.42 18.60 16.84
C ASN A 132 5.51 18.01 15.91
N GLY A 133 5.65 18.51 14.68
CA GLY A 133 6.73 18.12 13.78
C GLY A 133 7.16 19.27 12.87
N GLY A 134 8.15 20.05 13.31
CA GLY A 134 9.08 20.83 12.47
C GLY A 134 8.58 21.93 11.53
N ASP A 135 7.31 21.95 11.13
CA ASP A 135 6.78 22.87 10.13
C ASP A 135 5.45 23.45 10.64
N VAL A 136 5.49 24.70 11.13
CA VAL A 136 4.31 25.42 11.62
C VAL A 136 3.49 25.84 10.40
N HIS A 137 2.67 24.94 9.88
CA HIS A 137 1.75 25.28 8.79
C HIS A 137 0.68 26.27 9.29
N GLY A 138 0.61 27.45 8.67
CA GLY A 138 -0.43 28.46 8.94
C GLY A 138 -1.84 27.94 8.64
N PHE A 139 -2.86 28.67 9.10
CA PHE A 139 -4.28 28.32 8.92
C PHE A 139 -4.62 27.99 7.47
N GLU A 140 -4.16 28.82 6.52
CA GLU A 140 -4.37 28.63 5.08
C GLU A 140 -3.84 27.29 4.57
N SER A 141 -2.68 26.83 5.05
CA SER A 141 -2.11 25.54 4.68
C SER A 141 -2.95 24.38 5.24
N ALA A 142 -3.43 24.51 6.47
CA ALA A 142 -4.32 23.51 7.09
C ALA A 142 -5.67 23.43 6.36
N LEU A 143 -6.24 24.59 6.01
CA LEU A 143 -7.47 24.72 5.24
C LEU A 143 -7.31 24.12 3.83
N THR A 144 -6.28 24.53 3.09
CA THR A 144 -5.99 24.03 1.74
C THR A 144 -5.81 22.52 1.75
N ARG A 145 -5.00 21.98 2.66
CA ARG A 145 -4.78 20.53 2.79
C ARG A 145 -6.06 19.79 3.16
N SER A 146 -6.98 20.41 3.90
CA SER A 146 -8.27 19.81 4.21
C SER A 146 -9.20 19.79 3.01
N LEU A 147 -9.25 20.87 2.24
CA LEU A 147 -10.05 20.95 1.01
C LEU A 147 -9.47 20.08 -0.12
N GLN A 148 -8.20 19.67 0.00
CA GLN A 148 -7.56 18.61 -0.79
C GLN A 148 -8.09 17.19 -0.51
N GLY A 149 -9.14 17.05 0.29
CA GLY A 149 -9.81 15.79 0.60
C GLY A 149 -9.68 15.42 2.07
N GLU A 150 -10.78 14.98 2.66
CA GLU A 150 -10.84 14.51 4.05
C GLU A 150 -11.75 13.28 4.14
N THR A 151 -11.39 12.31 4.99
CA THR A 151 -12.24 11.12 5.18
C THR A 151 -13.48 11.49 6.00
N THR A 152 -14.59 10.76 5.82
CA THR A 152 -15.83 10.97 6.60
C THR A 152 -15.54 10.94 8.10
N PHE A 153 -14.76 9.94 8.54
CA PHE A 153 -14.40 9.75 9.94
C PHE A 153 -13.58 10.92 10.49
N ASN A 154 -12.57 11.38 9.75
CA ASN A 154 -11.78 12.54 10.14
C ASN A 154 -12.65 13.79 10.24
N MET A 155 -13.52 14.04 9.26
CA MET A 155 -14.44 15.17 9.33
C MET A 155 -15.37 15.13 10.55
N LEU A 156 -15.84 13.96 10.98
CA LEU A 156 -16.72 13.83 12.15
C LEU A 156 -15.98 14.03 13.48
N LYS A 157 -14.83 13.36 13.64
CA LYS A 157 -13.95 13.58 14.78
C LYS A 157 -13.54 15.06 14.88
N GLY A 158 -13.42 15.68 13.72
CA GLY A 158 -13.57 17.07 13.32
C GLY A 158 -13.62 18.22 14.30
N MET A 159 -14.59 19.09 14.13
CA MET A 159 -15.99 18.93 14.51
C MET A 159 -16.24 18.41 15.94
N GLY A 160 -15.36 17.61 16.54
CA GLY A 160 -15.44 17.27 17.97
C GLY A 160 -16.57 16.31 18.30
N LEU A 161 -17.02 15.47 17.36
CA LEU A 161 -18.21 14.63 17.51
C LEU A 161 -17.90 13.22 18.01
N SER A 162 -16.68 12.95 18.50
CA SER A 162 -16.25 11.61 18.91
C SER A 162 -17.18 10.98 19.96
N GLY A 163 -17.69 11.78 20.90
CA GLY A 163 -18.60 11.31 21.95
C GLY A 163 -20.04 11.11 21.49
N HIS A 164 -20.36 11.50 20.26
CA HIS A 164 -21.70 11.47 19.66
C HIS A 164 -21.76 10.51 18.47
N LEU A 165 -20.65 9.88 18.10
CA LEU A 165 -20.53 9.07 16.90
C LEU A 165 -21.03 7.64 17.11
N GLN A 166 -21.86 7.16 16.20
CA GLN A 166 -22.18 5.74 16.05
C GLN A 166 -21.88 5.26 14.63
N TYR A 167 -21.31 4.06 14.50
CA TYR A 167 -21.13 3.41 13.20
C TYR A 167 -22.10 2.25 13.10
N VAL A 168 -23.00 2.31 12.12
CA VAL A 168 -24.18 1.44 12.07
C VAL A 168 -24.45 0.96 10.65
N PRO A 169 -25.10 -0.20 10.47
CA PRO A 169 -25.52 -0.65 9.15
C PRO A 169 -26.46 0.36 8.49
N THR A 170 -26.21 0.67 7.22
CA THR A 170 -26.98 1.66 6.46
C THR A 170 -28.46 1.27 6.39
N ALA A 171 -28.74 -0.03 6.19
CA ALA A 171 -30.10 -0.55 6.15
C ALA A 171 -30.89 -0.25 7.42
N THR A 172 -30.27 -0.35 8.60
CA THR A 172 -30.91 -0.08 9.90
C THR A 172 -31.31 1.38 10.04
N VAL A 173 -30.50 2.30 9.56
CA VAL A 173 -30.83 3.73 9.66
C VAL A 173 -31.88 4.12 8.65
N ILE A 174 -31.82 3.57 7.42
CA ILE A 174 -32.86 3.76 6.41
C ILE A 174 -34.20 3.25 6.93
N SER A 175 -34.25 2.04 7.51
CA SER A 175 -35.49 1.48 8.06
C SER A 175 -36.06 2.32 9.20
N ASN A 176 -35.20 2.97 9.96
CA ASN A 176 -35.58 3.80 11.10
C ASN A 176 -35.80 5.27 10.71
N GLY A 177 -35.74 5.62 9.43
CA GLY A 177 -35.88 7.00 8.94
C GLY A 177 -34.79 7.96 9.44
N GLY A 178 -33.64 7.43 9.89
CA GLY A 178 -32.56 8.22 10.45
C GLY A 178 -31.65 8.86 9.39
N SER A 179 -30.66 9.61 9.87
CA SER A 179 -29.67 10.30 9.03
C SER A 179 -28.25 9.91 9.39
N GLY A 180 -27.37 9.87 8.40
CA GLY A 180 -25.95 9.58 8.59
C GLY A 180 -25.10 10.05 7.42
N VAL A 181 -23.80 9.78 7.49
CA VAL A 181 -22.84 10.07 6.42
C VAL A 181 -22.03 8.84 6.10
N ALA A 182 -21.81 8.58 4.81
CA ALA A 182 -21.04 7.44 4.32
C ALA A 182 -20.05 7.88 3.24
N ASP A 183 -18.91 7.20 3.18
CA ASP A 183 -17.94 7.41 2.11
C ASP A 183 -18.58 7.14 0.74
N SER A 184 -18.38 8.04 -0.21
CA SER A 184 -18.80 7.84 -1.60
C SER A 184 -17.77 7.02 -2.38
N TYR A 185 -18.06 6.65 -3.63
CA TYR A 185 -17.10 5.92 -4.49
C TYR A 185 -15.99 6.81 -5.06
N ASP A 186 -16.09 8.12 -4.87
CA ASP A 186 -15.26 9.12 -5.52
C ASP A 186 -14.41 9.92 -4.53
N PHE A 187 -13.93 9.26 -3.47
CA PHE A 187 -12.99 9.81 -2.48
C PHE A 187 -13.60 10.93 -1.59
N GLY A 188 -14.92 11.04 -1.55
CA GLY A 188 -15.68 12.01 -0.74
C GLY A 188 -16.68 11.34 0.22
N SER A 189 -17.67 12.10 0.69
CA SER A 189 -18.76 11.56 1.51
C SER A 189 -20.12 12.01 0.99
N SER A 190 -21.12 11.15 1.16
CA SER A 190 -22.53 11.47 0.92
C SER A 190 -23.28 11.53 2.24
N LEU A 191 -24.23 12.47 2.33
CA LEU A 191 -25.21 12.49 3.41
C LEU A 191 -26.32 11.51 3.04
N ILE A 192 -26.63 10.57 3.92
CA ILE A 192 -27.77 9.68 3.78
C ILE A 192 -28.90 10.23 4.64
N HIS A 193 -29.99 10.63 4.01
CA HIS A 193 -31.18 11.17 4.65
C HIS A 193 -32.43 10.75 3.87
N ALA A 194 -33.51 10.40 4.59
CA ALA A 194 -34.76 9.93 4.00
C ALA A 194 -34.58 8.77 3.00
N GLY A 195 -33.67 7.83 3.32
CA GLY A 195 -33.42 6.65 2.50
C GLY A 195 -32.58 6.88 1.24
N GLN A 196 -32.09 8.10 1.02
CA GLN A 196 -31.32 8.47 -0.17
C GLN A 196 -29.97 9.06 0.19
N ALA A 197 -28.97 8.82 -0.65
CA ALA A 197 -27.65 9.44 -0.57
C ALA A 197 -27.65 10.75 -1.38
N HIS A 198 -27.31 11.85 -0.72
CA HIS A 198 -27.21 13.20 -1.27
C HIS A 198 -25.74 13.57 -1.45
N LEU A 199 -25.36 13.89 -2.69
CA LEU A 199 -23.98 14.23 -3.08
C LEU A 199 -24.00 15.18 -4.28
N PHE A 200 -23.36 16.35 -4.15
CA PHE A 200 -23.31 17.41 -5.17
C PHE A 200 -24.70 17.85 -5.67
N GLY A 201 -25.67 17.96 -4.74
CA GLY A 201 -27.06 18.25 -5.07
C GLY A 201 -27.81 17.15 -5.82
N ARG A 202 -27.24 15.95 -5.95
CA ARG A 202 -27.88 14.79 -6.61
C ARG A 202 -28.27 13.73 -5.58
N GLN A 203 -29.41 13.09 -5.83
CA GLN A 203 -29.91 11.96 -5.07
C GLN A 203 -29.53 10.63 -5.73
N ARG A 204 -29.08 9.66 -4.92
CA ARG A 204 -28.70 8.31 -5.36
C ARG A 204 -29.09 7.26 -4.33
N SER A 205 -29.05 5.99 -4.72
CA SER A 205 -29.16 4.87 -3.80
C SER A 205 -27.95 4.84 -2.84
N PRO A 206 -28.17 4.62 -1.53
CA PRO A 206 -27.08 4.39 -0.59
C PRO A 206 -26.36 3.07 -0.89
N ASP A 207 -25.13 3.14 -1.39
CA ASP A 207 -24.40 1.96 -1.85
C ASP A 207 -23.44 1.37 -0.81
N ARG A 208 -23.27 2.03 0.34
CA ARG A 208 -22.42 1.55 1.45
C ARG A 208 -23.25 0.75 2.44
N SER A 209 -22.70 -0.38 2.90
CA SER A 209 -23.36 -1.27 3.86
C SER A 209 -23.41 -0.72 5.28
N ALA A 210 -22.55 0.23 5.63
CA ALA A 210 -22.49 0.88 6.93
C ALA A 210 -22.10 2.36 6.79
N MET A 211 -22.49 3.16 7.79
CA MET A 211 -22.30 4.60 7.80
C MET A 211 -22.20 5.15 9.22
N TYR A 212 -21.84 6.42 9.34
CA TYR A 212 -21.76 7.12 10.61
C TYR A 212 -23.02 7.93 10.89
N THR A 213 -23.59 7.80 12.09
CA THR A 213 -24.69 8.62 12.58
C THR A 213 -24.26 9.39 13.83
N LEU A 214 -25.02 10.41 14.20
CA LEU A 214 -24.82 11.18 15.42
C LEU A 214 -25.97 10.94 16.40
N VAL A 215 -25.64 10.75 17.68
CA VAL A 215 -26.60 10.80 18.77
C VAL A 215 -26.68 12.20 19.35
N SER A 216 -27.86 12.60 19.83
CA SER A 216 -28.05 13.88 20.50
C SER A 216 -27.42 13.88 21.89
N ASP A 217 -27.28 15.07 22.50
CA ASP A 217 -26.55 15.31 23.75
C ASP A 217 -27.05 14.52 24.99
N GLY A 218 -28.16 13.77 24.89
CA GLY A 218 -28.75 12.96 25.96
C GLY A 218 -28.29 11.49 26.04
N ALA A 219 -27.39 11.01 25.18
CA ALA A 219 -26.96 9.60 25.18
C ALA A 219 -25.70 9.31 26.05
N PRO A 220 -25.54 8.11 26.63
CA PRO A 220 -24.39 7.76 27.48
C PRO A 220 -23.05 7.82 26.71
N ARG A 221 -22.05 8.53 27.26
CA ARG A 221 -20.73 8.74 26.63
C ARG A 221 -19.68 7.69 27.06
N PRO A 222 -18.86 7.12 26.16
CA PRO A 222 -17.71 6.29 26.52
C PRO A 222 -16.52 7.12 27.05
N ARG A 223 -15.85 6.65 28.11
CA ARG A 223 -14.62 7.27 28.67
C ARG A 223 -13.37 6.83 27.89
N ILE A 224 -12.46 7.76 27.60
CA ILE A 224 -11.13 7.49 27.02
C ILE A 224 -10.06 7.83 28.08
N LEU A 225 -9.17 6.87 28.36
CA LEU A 225 -8.02 7.04 29.26
C LEU A 225 -6.72 7.30 28.47
N PRO A 226 -5.74 8.05 29.03
CA PRO A 226 -4.43 8.25 28.39
C PRO A 226 -3.57 6.98 28.41
N ALA A 227 -2.80 6.74 27.34
CA ALA A 227 -1.93 5.58 27.21
C ALA A 227 -0.55 5.80 27.86
N PRO A 228 0.00 4.80 28.59
CA PRO A 228 1.32 4.88 29.21
C PRO A 228 2.47 4.67 28.20
N VAL A 229 3.63 5.27 28.51
CA VAL A 229 4.89 5.12 27.78
C VAL A 229 5.43 3.69 27.99
N LYS A 230 5.65 2.95 26.89
CA LYS A 230 6.10 1.55 26.92
C LYS A 230 7.64 1.45 26.87
N PRO A 231 8.27 0.66 27.74
CA PRO A 231 9.68 0.31 27.60
C PRO A 231 9.89 -0.65 26.41
N ILE A 232 11.04 -0.54 25.75
CA ILE A 232 11.36 -1.31 24.54
C ILE A 232 11.99 -2.66 24.85
N VAL A 233 11.43 -3.67 24.20
CA VAL A 233 12.04 -4.98 24.00
C VAL A 233 12.63 -4.99 22.58
N LEU A 234 13.92 -5.27 22.41
CA LEU A 234 14.47 -5.46 21.07
C LEU A 234 13.91 -6.76 20.46
N PRO A 235 13.63 -6.79 19.14
CA PRO A 235 13.18 -8.02 18.49
C PRO A 235 14.22 -9.11 18.67
N LYS A 236 13.79 -10.35 18.93
CA LYS A 236 14.70 -11.50 18.95
C LYS A 236 15.34 -11.66 17.57
N VAL A 237 16.65 -11.44 17.51
CA VAL A 237 17.51 -11.70 16.35
C VAL A 237 18.38 -12.90 16.72
N GLY A 238 17.91 -14.09 16.37
CA GLY A 238 18.57 -15.37 16.62
C GLY A 238 18.18 -16.39 15.55
N PRO A 239 18.98 -17.46 15.36
CA PRO A 239 18.72 -18.46 14.34
C PRO A 239 17.39 -19.19 14.59
N ASN A 240 16.73 -19.57 13.48
CA ASN A 240 15.48 -20.34 13.47
C ASN A 240 15.60 -21.60 14.35
N THR A 241 14.72 -21.74 15.35
CA THR A 241 14.65 -22.97 16.16
C THR A 241 13.39 -23.80 15.92
N THR A 242 12.45 -23.34 15.08
CA THR A 242 11.18 -24.05 14.84
C THR A 242 10.67 -23.82 13.41
N ASP A 243 10.55 -24.89 12.62
CA ASP A 243 9.99 -24.90 11.24
C ASP A 243 8.46 -24.79 11.18
N THR A 244 7.79 -24.63 12.33
CA THR A 244 6.34 -24.51 12.41
C THR A 244 5.86 -23.11 12.03
N ARG A 245 5.08 -23.02 10.95
CA ARG A 245 4.37 -21.78 10.56
C ARG A 245 3.48 -21.31 11.73
N PRO A 246 3.44 -20.00 12.01
CA PRO A 246 2.61 -19.48 13.08
C PRO A 246 1.12 -19.68 12.77
N GLN A 247 0.33 -19.93 13.80
CA GLN A 247 -1.12 -20.07 13.63
C GLN A 247 -1.78 -18.73 13.28
N ALA A 248 -2.82 -18.77 12.45
CA ALA A 248 -3.56 -17.59 12.01
C ALA A 248 -4.09 -16.74 13.17
N ASN A 249 -4.67 -17.39 14.19
CA ASN A 249 -5.23 -16.72 15.36
C ASN A 249 -4.16 -16.01 16.20
N GLU A 250 -2.98 -16.60 16.35
CA GLU A 250 -1.86 -15.98 17.06
C GLU A 250 -1.42 -14.68 16.38
N VAL A 251 -1.23 -14.70 15.05
CA VAL A 251 -0.81 -13.52 14.29
C VAL A 251 -1.90 -12.46 14.25
N LEU A 252 -3.17 -12.86 14.13
CA LEU A 252 -4.31 -11.94 14.16
C LEU A 252 -4.37 -11.16 15.47
N GLN A 253 -4.17 -11.83 16.60
CA GLN A 253 -4.31 -11.24 17.94
C GLN A 253 -3.03 -10.59 18.46
N GLY A 254 -1.85 -10.91 17.90
CA GLY A 254 -0.57 -10.48 18.45
C GLY A 254 -0.32 -8.97 18.43
N PHE A 255 -0.75 -8.28 17.37
CA PHE A 255 -0.71 -6.82 17.30
C PHE A 255 -1.78 -6.23 16.38
N THR A 256 -2.07 -4.95 16.57
CA THR A 256 -2.95 -4.13 15.73
C THR A 256 -2.45 -2.68 15.72
N VAL A 257 -3.02 -1.87 14.83
CA VAL A 257 -2.98 -0.40 14.95
C VAL A 257 -4.33 0.07 15.52
N PRO A 258 -4.37 0.96 16.51
CA PRO A 258 -5.62 1.59 16.94
C PRO A 258 -6.17 2.49 15.85
N THR A 259 -7.49 2.67 15.80
CA THR A 259 -8.13 3.67 14.94
C THR A 259 -7.55 5.07 15.22
N GLY A 260 -7.25 5.85 14.17
CA GLY A 260 -6.63 7.17 14.27
C GLY A 260 -7.35 8.14 15.23
N ASN A 261 -6.58 9.04 15.86
CA ASN A 261 -7.20 10.16 16.56
C ASN A 261 -7.70 11.21 15.56
N PHE A 262 -8.44 12.19 16.06
CA PHE A 262 -8.91 13.26 15.19
C PHE A 262 -7.74 14.05 14.58
N GLY A 263 -7.78 14.29 13.26
CA GLY A 263 -6.79 15.09 12.53
C GLY A 263 -5.54 14.30 12.14
N GLU A 264 -5.47 13.03 12.53
CA GLU A 264 -4.41 12.11 12.15
C GLU A 264 -4.81 11.39 10.84
N THR A 265 -4.04 11.56 9.78
CA THR A 265 -4.15 10.75 8.54
C THR A 265 -3.42 9.41 8.68
N PHE A 266 -3.38 8.84 9.90
CA PHE A 266 -2.64 7.59 10.15
C PHE A 266 -3.46 6.37 9.71
N ASP A 267 -3.10 5.79 8.56
CA ASP A 267 -3.65 4.51 8.12
C ASP A 267 -2.54 3.47 7.93
N LEU A 268 -2.12 2.86 9.05
CA LEU A 268 -1.23 1.70 9.01
C LEU A 268 -1.99 0.38 8.85
N SER A 269 -3.28 0.38 8.47
CA SER A 269 -4.02 -0.87 8.26
C SER A 269 -3.42 -1.68 7.11
N SER A 270 -3.00 -1.02 6.02
CA SER A 270 -2.25 -1.66 4.93
C SER A 270 -0.95 -2.30 5.42
N HIS A 271 -0.16 -1.58 6.22
CA HIS A 271 1.08 -2.10 6.81
C HIS A 271 0.81 -3.27 7.75
N THR A 272 -0.21 -3.16 8.59
CA THR A 272 -0.63 -4.21 9.53
C THR A 272 -1.03 -5.47 8.77
N ALA A 273 -1.87 -5.35 7.75
CA ALA A 273 -2.33 -6.46 6.92
C ALA A 273 -1.16 -7.15 6.21
N VAL A 274 -0.28 -6.38 5.58
CA VAL A 274 0.89 -6.93 4.86
C VAL A 274 1.89 -7.57 5.83
N ILE A 275 2.20 -6.94 6.97
CA ILE A 275 3.11 -7.52 7.97
C ILE A 275 2.53 -8.82 8.52
N LYS A 276 1.23 -8.88 8.83
CA LYS A 276 0.58 -10.13 9.27
C LYS A 276 0.62 -11.21 8.19
N MET A 277 0.38 -10.86 6.94
CA MET A 277 0.52 -11.79 5.82
C MET A 277 1.97 -12.31 5.70
N MET A 278 2.96 -11.44 5.87
CA MET A 278 4.38 -11.85 5.90
C MET A 278 4.67 -12.78 7.09
N MET A 279 4.11 -12.50 8.27
CA MET A 279 4.27 -13.35 9.45
C MET A 279 3.73 -14.77 9.21
N LEU A 280 2.53 -14.86 8.62
CA LEU A 280 1.91 -16.15 8.29
C LEU A 280 2.67 -16.90 7.18
N ARG A 281 3.27 -16.15 6.24
CA ARG A 281 3.97 -16.75 5.11
C ARG A 281 5.39 -17.20 5.42
N PHE A 282 6.13 -16.40 6.18
CA PHE A 282 7.57 -16.53 6.35
C PHE A 282 7.98 -16.84 7.79
N GLY A 283 7.22 -16.39 8.79
CA GLY A 283 7.55 -16.50 10.21
C GLY A 283 7.45 -15.16 10.95
N ARG A 284 7.44 -15.20 12.28
CA ARG A 284 7.05 -14.05 13.12
C ARG A 284 8.14 -12.99 13.28
N SER A 285 9.41 -13.37 13.14
CA SER A 285 10.54 -12.49 13.37
C SER A 285 10.99 -11.74 12.10
N PRO A 286 11.67 -10.59 12.23
CA PRO A 286 12.24 -9.90 11.06
C PRO A 286 13.23 -10.75 10.28
N CYS A 287 13.97 -11.66 10.94
CA CYS A 287 14.94 -12.54 10.29
C CYS A 287 14.27 -13.55 9.35
N GLU A 288 13.03 -13.94 9.65
CA GLU A 288 12.21 -14.82 8.80
C GLU A 288 11.55 -14.03 7.65
N MET A 289 10.99 -12.86 7.99
CA MET A 289 10.28 -11.99 7.05
C MET A 289 11.18 -11.28 6.02
N LEU A 290 12.46 -11.08 6.32
CA LEU A 290 13.43 -10.41 5.44
C LEU A 290 14.41 -11.43 4.83
N GLN A 291 15.24 -11.00 3.87
CA GLN A 291 16.23 -11.90 3.26
C GLN A 291 17.43 -12.11 4.18
N LYS A 292 17.89 -11.04 4.81
CA LYS A 292 19.03 -11.04 5.72
C LYS A 292 18.88 -9.93 6.74
N VAL A 293 19.22 -10.21 8.00
CA VAL A 293 19.27 -9.21 9.08
C VAL A 293 20.54 -9.46 9.88
N GLU A 294 21.46 -8.51 9.86
CA GLU A 294 22.74 -8.58 10.56
C GLU A 294 22.81 -7.48 11.61
N LYS A 295 23.10 -7.86 12.85
CA LYS A 295 23.28 -6.91 13.94
C LYS A 295 24.61 -6.18 13.78
N THR A 296 24.58 -4.85 13.92
CA THR A 296 25.77 -4.00 13.95
C THR A 296 25.92 -3.37 15.34
N GLN A 297 27.01 -2.63 15.59
CA GLN A 297 27.20 -1.91 16.85
C GLN A 297 26.03 -0.96 17.14
N ASN A 298 25.59 -0.21 16.12
CA ASN A 298 24.62 0.88 16.25
C ASN A 298 23.21 0.57 15.70
N GLY A 299 22.96 -0.67 15.28
CA GLY A 299 21.68 -1.05 14.68
C GLY A 299 21.72 -2.37 13.92
N TYR A 300 21.20 -2.37 12.69
CA TYR A 300 21.09 -3.55 11.84
C TYR A 300 21.33 -3.23 10.36
N ASN A 301 22.04 -4.10 9.67
CA ASN A 301 22.03 -4.15 8.20
C ASN A 301 20.94 -5.13 7.76
N VAL A 302 20.08 -4.69 6.86
CA VAL A 302 18.91 -5.44 6.41
C VAL A 302 18.94 -5.56 4.91
N THR A 303 18.82 -6.79 4.41
CA THR A 303 18.53 -7.08 3.02
C THR A 303 17.06 -7.51 2.94
N MET A 304 16.25 -6.76 2.17
CA MET A 304 14.85 -7.09 1.91
C MET A 304 14.71 -8.29 0.97
N LYS A 305 13.51 -8.88 0.85
CA LYS A 305 13.26 -10.06 0.00
C LYS A 305 13.55 -9.85 -1.48
N ASP A 306 13.62 -8.60 -1.93
CA ASP A 306 13.97 -8.20 -3.29
C ASP A 306 15.43 -7.76 -3.44
N GLY A 307 16.27 -8.05 -2.43
CA GLY A 307 17.69 -7.69 -2.42
C GLY A 307 17.97 -6.22 -2.07
N PHE A 308 16.95 -5.37 -1.84
CA PHE A 308 17.20 -3.99 -1.45
C PHE A 308 17.84 -3.92 -0.06
N GLU A 309 18.94 -3.20 0.08
CA GLU A 309 19.67 -3.08 1.34
C GLU A 309 19.38 -1.76 2.04
N VAL A 310 19.16 -1.82 3.36
CA VAL A 310 19.01 -0.65 4.24
C VAL A 310 19.74 -0.89 5.56
N THR A 311 20.28 0.18 6.14
CA THR A 311 20.81 0.16 7.50
C THR A 311 19.81 0.84 8.44
N LEU A 312 19.40 0.17 9.51
CA LEU A 312 18.49 0.71 10.51
C LEU A 312 19.28 1.03 11.78
N SER A 313 19.24 2.26 12.26
CA SER A 313 19.84 2.63 13.55
C SER A 313 18.88 2.34 14.72
N ARG A 314 19.43 2.22 15.94
CA ARG A 314 18.59 2.10 17.16
C ARG A 314 17.68 3.32 17.37
N GLN A 315 18.14 4.52 17.00
CA GLN A 315 17.36 5.75 17.11
C GLN A 315 16.17 5.76 16.15
N GLU A 316 16.34 5.31 14.91
CA GLU A 316 15.25 5.22 13.93
C GLU A 316 14.21 4.17 14.32
N LEU A 317 14.64 3.02 14.85
CA LEU A 317 13.75 2.00 15.40
C LEU A 317 12.95 2.52 16.59
N GLN A 318 13.61 3.23 17.51
CA GLN A 318 12.99 3.89 18.65
C GLN A 318 11.96 4.93 18.18
N HIS A 319 12.35 5.79 17.25
CA HIS A 319 11.48 6.84 16.74
C HIS A 319 10.24 6.25 16.08
N THR A 320 10.41 5.23 15.24
CA THR A 320 9.30 4.48 14.62
C THR A 320 8.37 3.87 15.65
N ALA A 321 8.91 3.21 16.68
CA ALA A 321 8.11 2.58 17.74
C ALA A 321 7.27 3.60 18.54
N ASN A 322 7.79 4.82 18.71
CA ASN A 322 7.08 5.89 19.40
C ASN A 322 5.89 6.42 18.59
N VAL A 323 6.00 6.45 17.25
CA VAL A 323 5.00 7.11 16.37
C VAL A 323 4.03 6.15 15.67
N SER A 324 4.38 4.87 15.49
CA SER A 324 3.55 3.90 14.76
C SER A 324 2.27 3.50 15.51
N ARG A 325 2.30 3.60 16.84
CA ARG A 325 1.21 3.18 17.76
C ARG A 325 0.80 1.72 17.62
N PHE A 326 1.63 0.84 17.03
CA PHE A 326 1.35 -0.60 17.07
C PHE A 326 1.21 -1.06 18.52
N THR A 327 0.14 -1.80 18.80
CA THR A 327 -0.18 -2.29 20.13
C THR A 327 -0.75 -3.69 20.06
N GLY A 328 -0.59 -4.46 21.14
CA GLY A 328 -1.08 -5.82 21.21
C GLY A 328 -0.51 -6.55 22.42
N PRO A 329 -1.04 -7.75 22.72
CA PRO A 329 -0.58 -8.60 23.81
C PRO A 329 0.80 -9.21 23.55
N ASP A 330 1.22 -9.38 22.29
CA ASP A 330 2.52 -9.94 21.94
C ASP A 330 3.55 -8.82 21.69
N ALA A 331 4.35 -8.53 22.72
CA ALA A 331 5.41 -7.53 22.64
C ALA A 331 6.47 -7.83 21.54
N GLN A 332 6.76 -9.10 21.25
CA GLN A 332 7.72 -9.46 20.20
C GLN A 332 7.14 -9.22 18.81
N MET A 333 5.86 -9.52 18.57
CA MET A 333 5.21 -9.19 17.31
C MET A 333 5.07 -7.67 17.12
N VAL A 334 4.74 -6.91 18.17
CA VAL A 334 4.72 -5.44 18.11
C VAL A 334 6.09 -4.88 17.74
N CYS A 335 7.18 -5.41 18.33
CA CYS A 335 8.53 -4.98 17.98
C CYS A 335 8.94 -5.40 16.56
N SER A 336 8.52 -6.60 16.13
CA SER A 336 8.75 -7.07 14.77
C SER A 336 8.00 -6.20 13.74
N ALA A 337 6.76 -5.80 14.03
CA ALA A 337 6.00 -4.89 13.19
C ALA A 337 6.65 -3.51 13.07
N ASN A 338 7.15 -2.96 14.18
CA ASN A 338 7.91 -1.71 14.17
C ASN A 338 9.19 -1.82 13.34
N PHE A 339 9.93 -2.92 13.49
CA PHE A 339 11.14 -3.17 12.69
C PHE A 339 10.84 -3.19 11.19
N MET A 340 9.77 -3.89 10.78
CA MET A 340 9.35 -3.94 9.38
C MET A 340 8.93 -2.56 8.86
N LEU A 341 8.22 -1.77 9.67
CA LEU A 341 7.83 -0.40 9.31
C LEU A 341 9.04 0.53 9.17
N THR A 342 10.04 0.41 10.05
CA THR A 342 11.30 1.16 9.93
C THR A 342 12.05 0.78 8.66
N ALA A 343 12.14 -0.52 8.33
CA ALA A 343 12.77 -0.97 7.09
C ALA A 343 12.06 -0.41 5.84
N PHE A 344 10.73 -0.40 5.83
CA PHE A 344 9.94 0.24 4.79
C PHE A 344 10.24 1.74 4.66
N ALA A 345 10.23 2.48 5.78
CA ALA A 345 10.50 3.91 5.80
C ALA A 345 11.94 4.21 5.31
N LYS A 346 12.93 3.40 5.69
CA LYS A 346 14.32 3.53 5.21
C LYS A 346 14.47 3.27 3.71
N ARG A 347 13.74 2.29 3.17
CA ARG A 347 13.69 2.10 1.72
C ARG A 347 13.09 3.32 1.03
N LYS A 348 11.96 3.83 1.55
CA LYS A 348 11.29 5.02 1.01
C LYS A 348 12.20 6.25 1.06
N GLN A 349 12.96 6.40 2.15
CA GLN A 349 13.99 7.42 2.32
C GLN A 349 15.03 7.35 1.19
N ALA A 350 15.62 6.17 0.98
CA ALA A 350 16.65 5.97 -0.03
C ALA A 350 16.13 6.16 -1.45
N VAL A 351 14.93 5.65 -1.76
CA VAL A 351 14.34 5.74 -3.11
C VAL A 351 13.89 7.16 -3.46
N ARG A 352 13.43 7.95 -2.47
CA ARG A 352 12.95 9.32 -2.70
C ARG A 352 14.01 10.39 -2.41
N GLU A 353 15.18 10.00 -1.93
CA GLU A 353 16.27 10.90 -1.54
C GLU A 353 15.82 11.99 -0.53
N VAL A 354 15.01 11.59 0.46
CA VAL A 354 14.50 12.48 1.52
C VAL A 354 15.13 12.16 2.88
N GLN A 355 14.86 12.98 3.89
CA GLN A 355 15.22 12.67 5.28
C GLN A 355 14.34 11.55 5.84
N PHE A 356 14.86 10.81 6.83
CA PHE A 356 14.14 9.68 7.43
C PHE A 356 12.78 10.09 8.00
N ASP A 357 12.72 11.20 8.72
CA ASP A 357 11.47 11.69 9.34
C ASP A 357 10.41 12.03 8.30
N ALA A 358 10.81 12.60 7.15
CA ALA A 358 9.89 12.86 6.05
C ALA A 358 9.37 11.56 5.42
N ALA A 359 10.24 10.56 5.25
CA ALA A 359 9.85 9.25 4.74
C ALA A 359 8.92 8.50 5.71
N LEU A 360 9.22 8.54 7.02
CA LEU A 360 8.43 7.92 8.07
C LEU A 360 7.08 8.62 8.20
N SER A 361 7.05 9.95 8.32
CA SER A 361 5.80 10.75 8.35
C SER A 361 4.91 10.44 7.15
N GLY A 362 5.47 10.47 5.94
CA GLY A 362 4.73 10.11 4.73
C GLY A 362 4.33 8.63 4.65
N THR A 363 4.93 7.73 5.44
CA THR A 363 4.51 6.31 5.56
C THR A 363 3.36 6.16 6.55
N LEU A 364 3.43 6.89 7.67
CA LEU A 364 2.37 6.92 8.66
C LEU A 364 1.08 7.48 8.05
N GLY A 365 1.17 8.43 7.11
CA GLY A 365 0.04 9.01 6.37
C GLY A 365 -0.80 8.06 5.50
N GLY A 366 -0.47 6.77 5.48
CA GLY A 366 -1.18 5.74 4.71
C GLY A 366 -0.47 5.33 3.43
N GLU A 367 -0.67 4.08 3.02
CA GLU A 367 -0.18 3.53 1.77
C GLU A 367 -1.23 2.61 1.16
N THR A 368 -1.25 2.53 -0.17
CA THR A 368 -2.04 1.48 -0.84
C THR A 368 -1.42 0.12 -0.54
N ILE A 369 -2.23 -0.94 -0.49
CA ILE A 369 -1.74 -2.32 -0.31
C ILE A 369 -0.62 -2.65 -1.29
N TYR A 370 -0.76 -2.27 -2.57
CA TYR A 370 0.27 -2.50 -3.58
C TYR A 370 1.58 -1.79 -3.25
N ASN A 371 1.54 -0.52 -2.83
CA ASN A 371 2.73 0.22 -2.43
C ASN A 371 3.38 -0.36 -1.18
N THR A 372 2.58 -0.78 -0.20
CA THR A 372 3.09 -1.48 0.99
C THR A 372 3.80 -2.76 0.60
N LEU A 373 3.19 -3.61 -0.23
CA LEU A 373 3.79 -4.85 -0.73
C LEU A 373 5.10 -4.59 -1.50
N LYS A 374 5.07 -3.62 -2.43
CA LYS A 374 6.24 -3.22 -3.21
C LYS A 374 7.36 -2.68 -2.32
N GLY A 375 7.05 -1.81 -1.37
CA GLY A 375 8.03 -1.24 -0.45
C GLY A 375 8.57 -2.26 0.55
N MET A 376 7.81 -3.30 0.89
CA MET A 376 8.29 -4.46 1.65
C MET A 376 9.15 -5.43 0.83
N GLY A 377 9.39 -5.13 -0.46
CA GLY A 377 10.20 -5.98 -1.35
C GLY A 377 9.50 -7.27 -1.78
N LEU A 378 8.17 -7.27 -1.85
CA LEU A 378 7.39 -8.47 -2.16
C LEU A 378 6.97 -8.57 -3.62
N THR A 379 7.30 -7.61 -4.48
CA THR A 379 6.77 -7.52 -5.86
C THR A 379 6.89 -8.82 -6.67
N GLY A 380 8.00 -9.56 -6.56
CA GLY A 380 8.16 -10.86 -7.24
C GLY A 380 7.27 -11.98 -6.70
N PHE A 381 6.93 -11.91 -5.42
CA PHE A 381 6.12 -12.91 -4.73
C PHE A 381 4.62 -12.69 -4.91
N LEU A 382 4.20 -11.53 -5.45
CA LEU A 382 2.79 -11.16 -5.55
C LEU A 382 2.05 -12.01 -6.57
N ARG A 383 0.82 -12.37 -6.22
CA ARG A 383 -0.18 -12.93 -7.12
C ARG A 383 -1.45 -12.09 -6.96
N LEU A 384 -1.86 -11.41 -8.02
CA LEU A 384 -3.18 -10.81 -8.09
C LEU A 384 -4.19 -11.95 -8.20
N VAL A 385 -5.17 -11.97 -7.32
CA VAL A 385 -6.15 -13.05 -7.25
C VAL A 385 -7.58 -12.52 -7.24
N PRO A 386 -8.50 -13.24 -7.89
CA PRO A 386 -9.91 -12.89 -7.89
C PRO A 386 -10.57 -13.27 -6.55
N PRO A 387 -11.79 -12.75 -6.28
CA PRO A 387 -12.47 -12.99 -5.01
C PRO A 387 -12.70 -14.47 -4.67
N GLU A 388 -12.91 -15.33 -5.67
CA GLU A 388 -13.12 -16.77 -5.50
C GLU A 388 -11.91 -17.44 -4.84
N LYS A 389 -10.71 -17.01 -5.24
CA LYS A 389 -9.45 -17.57 -4.71
C LYS A 389 -9.12 -17.03 -3.33
N LEU A 390 -9.60 -15.84 -2.98
CA LEU A 390 -9.52 -15.29 -1.63
C LEU A 390 -10.50 -15.96 -0.67
N ARG A 391 -11.59 -16.55 -1.18
CA ARG A 391 -12.58 -17.32 -0.43
C ARG A 391 -12.17 -18.78 -0.18
N ASP A 392 -11.03 -19.23 -0.69
CA ASP A 392 -10.46 -20.54 -0.35
C ASP A 392 -10.28 -20.64 1.18
N PRO A 393 -10.75 -21.71 1.85
CA PRO A 393 -10.60 -21.91 3.30
C PRO A 393 -9.17 -21.79 3.82
N HIS A 394 -8.18 -22.11 2.99
CA HIS A 394 -6.75 -21.99 3.32
C HIS A 394 -6.10 -20.77 2.66
N GLY A 395 -6.89 -19.93 1.99
CA GLY A 395 -6.46 -18.71 1.35
C GLY A 395 -6.00 -17.66 2.35
N ILE A 396 -4.78 -17.18 2.18
CA ILE A 396 -4.21 -16.05 2.92
C ILE A 396 -3.88 -14.96 1.91
N GLY A 397 -4.44 -13.78 2.08
CA GLY A 397 -4.20 -12.65 1.18
C GLY A 397 -4.43 -11.30 1.84
N VAL A 398 -4.34 -10.24 1.05
CA VAL A 398 -4.66 -8.87 1.47
C VAL A 398 -5.50 -8.18 0.42
N VAL A 399 -6.43 -7.34 0.87
CA VAL A 399 -7.30 -6.52 0.01
C VAL A 399 -7.24 -5.07 0.45
N GLY A 400 -7.48 -4.13 -0.48
CA GLY A 400 -7.63 -2.71 -0.17
C GLY A 400 -9.11 -2.33 -0.18
N PRO A 401 -9.81 -2.31 0.98
CA PRO A 401 -11.25 -2.02 1.02
C PRO A 401 -11.58 -0.54 0.72
N SER A 402 -10.63 0.37 0.86
CA SER A 402 -10.70 1.77 0.42
C SER A 402 -9.31 2.31 0.05
N ASN A 403 -9.24 3.55 -0.42
CA ASN A 403 -7.95 4.17 -0.75
C ASN A 403 -7.15 4.42 0.54
N PHE A 404 -5.96 3.82 0.59
CA PHE A 404 -5.00 3.84 1.70
C PHE A 404 -5.30 2.93 2.91
N SER A 405 -6.39 2.16 2.86
CA SER A 405 -6.68 1.12 3.86
C SER A 405 -6.42 -0.29 3.35
N GLY A 406 -6.24 -1.22 4.29
CA GLY A 406 -5.91 -2.60 4.01
C GLY A 406 -6.51 -3.56 5.01
N ALA A 407 -6.93 -4.73 4.53
CA ALA A 407 -7.41 -5.83 5.37
C ALA A 407 -6.65 -7.12 5.04
N LEU A 408 -6.32 -7.88 6.08
CA LEU A 408 -5.83 -9.26 5.93
C LEU A 408 -7.02 -10.16 5.63
N VAL A 409 -6.91 -11.02 4.63
CA VAL A 409 -7.92 -12.04 4.30
C VAL A 409 -7.45 -13.40 4.77
N LEU A 410 -8.29 -14.08 5.54
CA LEU A 410 -8.11 -15.47 5.96
C LEU A 410 -9.40 -16.24 5.69
N GLY A 411 -9.34 -17.27 4.85
CA GLY A 411 -10.51 -18.12 4.59
C GLY A 411 -11.72 -17.35 4.06
N GLY A 412 -11.50 -16.30 3.25
CA GLY A 412 -12.58 -15.43 2.76
C GLY A 412 -13.07 -14.35 3.73
N ILE A 413 -12.48 -14.21 4.92
CA ILE A 413 -12.84 -13.17 5.89
C ILE A 413 -11.77 -12.08 5.92
N LYS A 414 -12.18 -10.83 5.70
CA LYS A 414 -11.38 -9.62 5.85
C LYS A 414 -11.28 -9.25 7.32
N HIS A 415 -10.07 -9.02 7.81
CA HIS A 415 -9.75 -8.56 9.16
C HIS A 415 -9.06 -7.19 9.08
N SER A 416 -9.68 -6.16 9.65
CA SER A 416 -9.10 -4.82 9.74
C SER A 416 -9.54 -4.14 11.04
N SER A 417 -8.59 -3.59 11.81
CA SER A 417 -8.87 -2.78 13.01
C SER A 417 -9.87 -3.39 14.02
N GLY A 418 -9.93 -4.72 14.13
CA GLY A 418 -10.85 -5.45 15.02
C GLY A 418 -12.18 -5.83 14.38
N GLU A 419 -12.47 -5.36 13.17
CA GLU A 419 -13.66 -5.70 12.39
C GLU A 419 -13.43 -6.92 11.49
N GLN A 420 -14.53 -7.62 11.20
CA GLN A 420 -14.58 -8.76 10.30
C GLN A 420 -15.66 -8.56 9.23
N ALA A 421 -15.31 -8.83 7.97
CA ALA A 421 -16.27 -8.76 6.86
C ALA A 421 -15.95 -9.82 5.80
N ALA A 422 -16.97 -10.42 5.19
CA ALA A 422 -16.76 -11.38 4.12
C ALA A 422 -16.18 -10.72 2.85
N VAL A 423 -15.31 -11.44 2.14
CA VAL A 423 -14.87 -11.10 0.79
C VAL A 423 -16.05 -11.29 -0.16
N THR A 424 -16.39 -10.24 -0.92
CA THR A 424 -17.48 -10.28 -1.91
C THR A 424 -16.92 -10.16 -3.32
N LYS A 425 -16.76 -8.93 -3.81
CA LYS A 425 -16.23 -8.58 -5.14
C LYS A 425 -14.77 -8.11 -5.13
N ASP A 426 -14.10 -8.27 -3.99
CA ASP A 426 -12.78 -7.70 -3.74
C ASP A 426 -11.68 -8.53 -4.43
N TYR A 427 -10.95 -7.92 -5.37
CA TYR A 427 -9.68 -8.45 -5.83
C TYR A 427 -8.60 -8.15 -4.79
N GLY A 428 -7.61 -9.04 -4.69
CA GLY A 428 -6.54 -8.88 -3.71
C GLY A 428 -5.24 -9.52 -4.13
N TYR A 429 -4.29 -9.50 -3.20
CA TYR A 429 -2.96 -10.04 -3.40
C TYR A 429 -2.72 -11.22 -2.46
N GLN A 430 -2.14 -12.29 -2.98
CA GLN A 430 -1.56 -13.37 -2.19
C GLN A 430 -0.05 -13.42 -2.43
N LEU A 431 0.69 -14.03 -1.52
CA LEU A 431 2.09 -14.38 -1.73
C LEU A 431 2.17 -15.81 -2.28
N ALA A 432 2.98 -16.02 -3.31
CA ALA A 432 3.22 -17.35 -3.87
C ALA A 432 3.63 -18.34 -2.78
N LEU A 433 2.89 -19.45 -2.67
CA LEU A 433 3.19 -20.52 -1.72
C LEU A 433 4.33 -21.40 -2.25
N ASP A 434 5.25 -21.78 -1.36
CA ASP A 434 6.18 -22.86 -1.66
C ASP A 434 5.35 -24.14 -1.71
N GLN A 435 5.39 -24.87 -2.82
CA GLN A 435 4.81 -26.20 -2.85
C GLN A 435 5.60 -27.12 -1.91
N PRO A 436 4.91 -28.01 -1.15
CA PRO A 436 5.58 -29.01 -0.34
C PRO A 436 6.48 -29.88 -1.23
N VAL A 437 7.59 -30.35 -0.66
CA VAL A 437 8.50 -31.26 -1.36
C VAL A 437 7.77 -32.59 -1.55
N GLU A 438 7.75 -33.09 -2.79
CA GLU A 438 7.16 -34.38 -3.11
C GLU A 438 7.85 -35.49 -2.27
N PRO A 439 7.10 -36.46 -1.71
CA PRO A 439 7.70 -37.61 -1.04
C PRO A 439 8.63 -38.37 -2.00
N ASN A 440 9.86 -38.68 -1.57
CA ASN A 440 10.92 -39.37 -2.34
C ASN A 440 11.68 -38.53 -3.38
N ALA A 441 11.51 -37.21 -3.39
CA ALA A 441 12.16 -36.35 -4.36
C ALA A 441 13.63 -36.09 -4.01
N ARG A 442 14.55 -36.26 -4.98
CA ARG A 442 16.00 -36.13 -4.80
C ARG A 442 16.48 -34.74 -5.23
N PRO A 443 17.43 -34.09 -4.54
CA PRO A 443 18.04 -32.86 -5.06
C PRO A 443 18.63 -33.12 -6.46
N ALA A 444 18.30 -32.25 -7.42
CA ALA A 444 18.85 -32.38 -8.77
C ALA A 444 20.37 -32.17 -8.75
N GLN A 445 21.07 -32.83 -9.68
CA GLN A 445 22.52 -32.71 -9.82
C GLN A 445 22.88 -32.08 -11.16
N PHE A 446 23.73 -31.06 -11.12
CA PHE A 446 24.30 -30.40 -12.29
C PHE A 446 25.83 -30.45 -12.15
N GLN A 447 26.50 -31.16 -13.06
CA GLN A 447 27.92 -31.49 -12.91
C GLN A 447 28.87 -30.52 -13.65
N ALA A 448 28.35 -29.69 -14.55
CA ALA A 448 29.17 -28.83 -15.39
C ALA A 448 29.97 -27.79 -14.60
N ALA A 449 29.39 -27.23 -13.54
CA ALA A 449 30.06 -26.24 -12.68
C ALA A 449 29.61 -26.35 -11.22
N PRO A 450 30.49 -26.01 -10.24
CA PRO A 450 30.08 -25.85 -8.86
C PRO A 450 28.98 -24.79 -8.67
N ILE A 451 28.15 -24.96 -7.63
CA ILE A 451 27.12 -23.97 -7.29
C ILE A 451 27.77 -22.62 -6.99
N GLY A 452 27.31 -21.55 -7.66
CA GLY A 452 27.84 -20.20 -7.50
C GLY A 452 29.07 -19.86 -8.36
N ALA A 453 29.68 -20.84 -9.01
CA ALA A 453 30.81 -20.59 -9.92
C ALA A 453 30.31 -19.93 -11.21
N LYS A 454 30.91 -18.79 -11.60
CA LYS A 454 30.59 -18.11 -12.86
C LYS A 454 31.15 -18.88 -14.05
N PRO A 455 30.48 -18.84 -15.23
CA PRO A 455 31.06 -19.35 -16.47
C PRO A 455 32.41 -18.69 -16.77
N ALA A 456 33.38 -19.47 -17.23
CA ALA A 456 34.68 -18.95 -17.65
C ALA A 456 34.57 -18.09 -18.92
N ASP A 457 33.74 -18.52 -19.87
CA ASP A 457 33.40 -17.79 -21.08
C ASP A 457 31.88 -17.69 -21.24
N ILE A 458 31.29 -16.57 -20.80
CA ILE A 458 29.85 -16.31 -20.96
C ILE A 458 29.46 -15.93 -22.39
N TRP A 459 30.43 -15.58 -23.24
CA TRP A 459 30.18 -15.08 -24.59
C TRP A 459 30.10 -16.26 -25.55
N GLY A 460 31.23 -16.93 -25.80
CA GLY A 460 31.33 -18.05 -26.74
C GLY A 460 30.91 -19.40 -26.15
N GLY A 461 30.83 -19.51 -24.82
CA GLY A 461 30.45 -20.75 -24.14
C GLY A 461 28.99 -21.15 -24.38
N PHE A 462 28.07 -20.18 -24.48
CA PHE A 462 26.76 -20.39 -25.11
C PHE A 462 26.21 -19.09 -25.70
N TYR A 463 25.46 -19.14 -26.80
CA TYR A 463 24.85 -18.00 -27.46
C TYR A 463 23.62 -18.41 -28.27
N GLN A 464 22.82 -17.42 -28.69
CA GLN A 464 21.61 -17.67 -29.48
C GLN A 464 21.94 -18.10 -30.92
N GLY A 465 21.16 -19.02 -31.46
CA GLY A 465 21.31 -19.49 -32.83
C GLY A 465 20.37 -18.90 -33.86
N VAL A 466 19.20 -18.42 -33.45
CA VAL A 466 18.17 -17.81 -34.30
C VAL A 466 17.70 -16.52 -33.63
N GLU A 467 17.26 -15.54 -34.43
CA GLU A 467 16.68 -14.29 -33.92
C GLU A 467 15.37 -14.53 -33.16
N GLY A 468 15.05 -13.65 -32.22
CA GLY A 468 13.77 -13.66 -31.50
C GLY A 468 13.83 -14.10 -30.03
N ASN A 469 14.86 -14.84 -29.61
CA ASN A 469 15.03 -15.27 -28.21
C ASN A 469 16.08 -14.49 -27.41
N CYS A 470 16.56 -13.37 -27.97
CA CYS A 470 17.61 -12.53 -27.40
C CYS A 470 17.32 -12.06 -25.96
N VAL A 471 16.06 -11.74 -25.65
CA VAL A 471 15.62 -11.37 -24.29
C VAL A 471 15.81 -12.52 -23.30
N THR A 472 15.56 -13.76 -23.72
CA THR A 472 15.76 -14.93 -22.87
C THR A 472 17.25 -15.26 -22.71
N VAL A 473 18.05 -15.18 -23.79
CA VAL A 473 19.50 -15.42 -23.72
C VAL A 473 20.20 -14.38 -22.86
N SER A 474 19.90 -13.09 -23.05
CA SER A 474 20.49 -12.01 -22.24
C SER A 474 20.16 -12.17 -20.76
N ALA A 475 18.92 -12.58 -20.43
CA ALA A 475 18.50 -12.85 -19.05
C ALA A 475 19.24 -14.04 -18.43
N ILE A 476 19.40 -15.14 -19.17
CA ILE A 476 20.14 -16.33 -18.70
C ILE A 476 21.61 -15.95 -18.45
N LYS A 477 22.25 -15.26 -19.39
CA LYS A 477 23.65 -14.84 -19.24
C LYS A 477 23.84 -13.93 -18.01
N ALA A 478 22.96 -12.93 -17.84
CA ALA A 478 22.99 -12.06 -16.68
C ALA A 478 22.80 -12.85 -15.37
N ALA A 479 21.85 -13.79 -15.33
CA ALA A 479 21.59 -14.65 -14.17
C ALA A 479 22.81 -15.52 -13.82
N MET A 480 23.44 -16.15 -14.81
CA MET A 480 24.63 -16.99 -14.59
C MET A 480 25.84 -16.18 -14.11
N MET A 481 26.01 -14.94 -14.60
CA MET A 481 27.09 -14.07 -14.12
C MET A 481 26.85 -13.51 -12.73
N LYS A 482 25.59 -13.43 -12.27
CA LYS A 482 25.23 -12.99 -10.93
C LYS A 482 25.27 -14.12 -9.91
N TYR A 483 24.68 -15.27 -10.24
CA TYR A 483 24.41 -16.36 -9.29
C TYR A 483 25.20 -17.66 -9.59
N GLY A 484 26.01 -17.68 -10.64
CA GLY A 484 26.76 -18.84 -11.10
C GLY A 484 26.05 -19.60 -12.22
N GLN A 485 26.84 -20.36 -12.98
CA GLN A 485 26.41 -21.20 -14.10
C GLN A 485 25.35 -22.23 -13.68
N ASN A 486 25.63 -22.93 -12.59
CA ASN A 486 24.82 -24.05 -12.12
C ASN A 486 23.38 -23.57 -11.80
N PRO A 487 22.31 -24.17 -12.36
CA PRO A 487 20.93 -23.77 -12.11
C PRO A 487 20.51 -23.77 -10.63
N LEU A 488 21.15 -24.58 -9.77
CA LEU A 488 20.94 -24.57 -8.32
C LEU A 488 21.41 -23.27 -7.66
N GLY A 489 22.32 -22.52 -8.30
CA GLY A 489 22.71 -21.18 -7.88
C GLY A 489 21.64 -20.14 -8.23
N ILE A 490 20.88 -20.34 -9.31
CA ILE A 490 19.89 -19.36 -9.80
C ILE A 490 18.51 -19.59 -9.17
N PHE A 491 18.02 -20.84 -9.13
CA PHE A 491 16.72 -21.15 -8.54
C PHE A 491 16.80 -21.42 -7.04
N LYS A 492 15.66 -21.29 -6.33
CA LYS A 492 15.60 -21.53 -4.88
C LYS A 492 15.77 -23.01 -4.56
N ARG A 493 15.19 -23.89 -5.37
CA ARG A 493 15.28 -25.35 -5.23
C ARG A 493 14.96 -26.04 -6.55
N ILE A 494 15.68 -27.10 -6.85
CA ILE A 494 15.39 -28.00 -7.97
C ILE A 494 15.40 -29.42 -7.43
N THR A 495 14.33 -30.15 -7.71
CA THR A 495 14.16 -31.51 -7.24
C THR A 495 13.85 -32.42 -8.41
N GLU A 496 14.62 -33.49 -8.53
CA GLU A 496 14.46 -34.50 -9.56
C GLU A 496 13.36 -35.49 -9.16
N THR A 497 12.60 -35.90 -10.16
CA THR A 497 11.47 -36.82 -10.09
C THR A 497 11.60 -37.82 -11.24
N PRO A 498 10.96 -39.00 -11.17
CA PRO A 498 11.01 -39.95 -12.29
C PRO A 498 10.52 -39.37 -13.62
N GLN A 499 9.62 -38.38 -13.59
CA GLN A 499 9.04 -37.74 -14.78
C GLN A 499 9.83 -36.53 -15.28
N GLY A 500 10.76 -35.98 -14.48
CA GLY A 500 11.55 -34.80 -14.79
C GLY A 500 11.92 -34.01 -13.53
N PHE A 501 11.64 -32.71 -13.49
CA PHE A 501 12.08 -31.81 -12.43
C PHE A 501 10.93 -30.96 -11.88
N THR A 502 10.94 -30.73 -10.57
CA THR A 502 10.18 -29.67 -9.92
C THR A 502 11.14 -28.52 -9.60
N VAL A 503 10.88 -27.35 -10.18
CA VAL A 503 11.71 -26.15 -10.03
C VAL A 503 10.94 -25.12 -9.22
N THR A 504 11.45 -24.77 -8.04
CA THR A 504 10.98 -23.63 -7.25
C THR A 504 11.93 -22.45 -7.47
N MET A 505 11.41 -21.38 -8.05
CA MET A 505 12.13 -20.15 -8.36
C MET A 505 12.29 -19.25 -7.12
N ARG A 506 13.16 -18.25 -7.18
CA ARG A 506 13.46 -17.35 -6.04
C ARG A 506 12.27 -16.53 -5.57
N ASP A 507 11.34 -16.23 -6.47
CA ASP A 507 10.10 -15.53 -6.17
C ASP A 507 8.96 -16.46 -5.68
N GLY A 508 9.27 -17.72 -5.41
CA GLY A 508 8.33 -18.73 -4.91
C GLY A 508 7.46 -19.39 -5.99
N CYS A 509 7.57 -18.99 -7.26
CA CYS A 509 6.90 -19.70 -8.35
C CYS A 509 7.44 -21.14 -8.46
N THR A 510 6.55 -22.14 -8.55
CA THR A 510 6.97 -23.53 -8.77
C THR A 510 6.43 -24.02 -10.10
N VAL A 511 7.29 -24.63 -10.91
CA VAL A 511 6.95 -25.25 -12.20
C VAL A 511 7.43 -26.70 -12.22
N ARG A 512 6.73 -27.57 -12.96
CA ARG A 512 7.13 -28.95 -13.20
C ARG A 512 7.56 -29.10 -14.66
N LEU A 513 8.78 -29.55 -14.89
CA LEU A 513 9.34 -29.83 -16.22
C LEU A 513 9.42 -31.34 -16.41
N THR A 514 8.89 -31.85 -17.51
CA THR A 514 9.12 -33.25 -17.89
C THR A 514 10.41 -33.41 -18.69
N HIS A 515 10.98 -34.61 -18.72
CA HIS A 515 12.13 -34.90 -19.60
C HIS A 515 11.83 -34.58 -21.08
N ALA A 516 10.62 -34.90 -21.56
CA ALA A 516 10.20 -34.61 -22.92
C ALA A 516 10.04 -33.10 -23.20
N GLU A 517 9.66 -32.30 -22.19
CA GLU A 517 9.64 -30.84 -22.32
C GLU A 517 11.05 -30.26 -22.34
N LEU A 518 12.00 -30.82 -21.58
CA LEU A 518 13.39 -30.39 -21.62
C LEU A 518 14.02 -30.64 -23.00
N GLU A 519 13.78 -31.79 -23.62
CA GLU A 519 14.26 -32.07 -24.98
C GLU A 519 13.63 -31.17 -26.04
N ARG A 520 12.32 -30.89 -25.94
CA ARG A 520 11.67 -29.91 -26.83
C ARG A 520 12.21 -28.50 -26.65
N ALA A 521 12.46 -28.11 -25.40
CA ALA A 521 13.07 -26.82 -25.08
C ALA A 521 14.49 -26.72 -25.65
N ARG A 522 15.28 -27.80 -25.61
CA ARG A 522 16.60 -27.85 -26.25
C ARG A 522 16.54 -27.55 -27.75
N ALA A 523 15.62 -28.21 -28.45
CA ALA A 523 15.44 -28.00 -29.88
C ALA A 523 14.95 -26.57 -30.20
N ALA A 524 14.01 -26.05 -29.42
CA ALA A 524 13.42 -24.72 -29.63
C ALA A 524 14.34 -23.56 -29.21
N ALA A 525 15.19 -23.76 -28.20
CA ALA A 525 16.16 -22.74 -27.76
C ALA A 525 17.19 -22.46 -28.85
N ASN A 526 17.58 -23.50 -29.60
CA ASN A 526 18.58 -23.43 -30.65
C ASN A 526 19.86 -22.70 -30.18
N PHE A 527 20.35 -23.06 -28.99
CA PHE A 527 21.57 -22.51 -28.43
C PHE A 527 22.79 -23.23 -28.98
N TYR A 528 23.83 -22.45 -29.27
CA TYR A 528 25.14 -22.94 -29.72
C TYR A 528 26.20 -22.52 -28.71
N GLY A 529 27.37 -23.16 -28.73
CA GLY A 529 28.44 -22.83 -27.80
C GLY A 529 29.56 -23.85 -27.80
N THR A 530 30.75 -23.42 -27.38
CA THR A 530 31.92 -24.31 -27.23
C THR A 530 31.87 -25.15 -25.95
N ASP A 531 31.15 -24.67 -24.93
CA ASP A 531 30.97 -25.35 -23.65
C ASP A 531 29.61 -26.06 -23.59
N LYS A 532 29.62 -27.38 -23.82
CA LYS A 532 28.40 -28.20 -23.82
C LYS A 532 27.69 -28.20 -22.45
N GLY A 533 28.44 -28.15 -21.35
CA GLY A 533 27.85 -28.14 -20.02
C GLY A 533 27.12 -26.83 -19.74
N LEU A 534 27.71 -25.70 -20.17
CA LEU A 534 27.05 -24.39 -20.10
C LEU A 534 25.81 -24.30 -20.98
N VAL A 535 25.85 -24.88 -22.20
CA VAL A 535 24.67 -24.98 -23.08
C VAL A 535 23.56 -25.79 -22.40
N ASP A 536 23.88 -26.93 -21.77
CA ASP A 536 22.90 -27.76 -21.07
C ASP A 536 22.24 -27.02 -19.90
N ASP A 537 23.05 -26.33 -19.08
CA ASP A 537 22.55 -25.50 -17.98
C ASP A 537 21.66 -24.36 -18.51
N ALA A 538 22.04 -23.71 -19.61
CA ALA A 538 21.25 -22.66 -20.25
C ALA A 538 19.93 -23.18 -20.81
N VAL A 539 19.92 -24.36 -21.45
CA VAL A 539 18.72 -25.02 -21.95
C VAL A 539 17.77 -25.34 -20.80
N PHE A 540 18.28 -25.79 -19.66
CA PHE A 540 17.45 -26.04 -18.48
C PHE A 540 16.75 -24.76 -17.99
N LEU A 541 17.48 -23.64 -17.90
CA LEU A 541 16.92 -22.35 -17.51
C LEU A 541 15.88 -21.86 -18.53
N TYR A 542 16.15 -22.03 -19.83
CA TYR A 542 15.20 -21.72 -20.91
C TYR A 542 13.91 -22.54 -20.79
N ALA A 543 14.02 -23.85 -20.54
CA ALA A 543 12.88 -24.74 -20.35
C ALA A 543 12.01 -24.32 -19.14
N ALA A 544 12.64 -24.03 -18.00
CA ALA A 544 11.94 -23.53 -16.81
C ALA A 544 11.20 -22.21 -17.09
N SER A 545 11.85 -21.32 -17.84
CA SER A 545 11.29 -20.05 -18.29
C SER A 545 10.08 -20.23 -19.21
N ALA A 546 10.12 -21.21 -20.13
CA ALA A 546 9.00 -21.58 -21.00
C ALA A 546 7.84 -22.18 -20.21
N LYS A 547 8.12 -23.03 -19.22
CA LYS A 547 7.08 -23.63 -18.38
C LYS A 547 6.35 -22.59 -17.53
N ARG A 548 7.08 -21.57 -17.07
CA ARG A 548 6.46 -20.42 -16.42
C ARG A 548 5.65 -19.56 -17.38
N ALA A 549 6.11 -19.35 -18.61
CA ALA A 549 5.32 -18.67 -19.64
C ALA A 549 3.99 -19.41 -19.89
N GLN A 550 4.02 -20.74 -20.00
CA GLN A 550 2.82 -21.56 -20.11
C GLN A 550 1.87 -21.34 -18.92
N LEU A 551 2.40 -21.45 -17.69
CA LEU A 551 1.62 -21.30 -16.46
C LEU A 551 0.97 -19.91 -16.33
N GLU A 552 1.70 -18.86 -16.68
CA GLU A 552 1.21 -17.48 -16.58
C GLU A 552 0.43 -17.04 -17.84
N ASN A 553 0.19 -17.94 -18.79
CA ASN A 553 -0.42 -17.67 -20.09
C ASN A 553 0.20 -16.42 -20.76
N HIS A 554 1.53 -16.43 -20.86
CA HIS A 554 2.30 -15.35 -21.46
C HIS A 554 1.73 -14.94 -22.83
N GLU A 555 1.60 -13.63 -23.02
CA GLU A 555 0.99 -13.00 -24.20
C GLU A 555 -0.41 -13.51 -24.57
N PHE A 556 -1.13 -14.04 -23.57
CA PHE A 556 -2.45 -14.64 -23.70
C PHE A 556 -2.53 -15.84 -24.66
N ARG A 557 -1.38 -16.39 -25.06
CA ARG A 557 -1.27 -17.51 -26.03
C ARG A 557 -0.53 -18.72 -25.44
N ALA A 558 0.45 -18.50 -24.56
CA ALA A 558 1.30 -19.58 -24.06
C ALA A 558 0.55 -20.65 -23.24
N GLY A 559 -0.61 -20.31 -22.67
CA GLY A 559 -1.46 -21.23 -21.91
C GLY A 559 -2.04 -22.36 -22.75
N ALA A 560 -2.02 -22.25 -24.09
CA ALA A 560 -2.46 -23.31 -24.99
C ALA A 560 -1.60 -24.58 -24.91
N GLY A 561 -0.34 -24.48 -24.44
CA GLY A 561 0.54 -25.63 -24.32
C GLY A 561 2.02 -25.25 -24.27
N PHE A 562 2.88 -26.21 -23.94
CA PHE A 562 4.32 -25.96 -23.83
C PHE A 562 4.94 -25.50 -25.15
N ASP A 563 4.53 -26.06 -26.29
CA ASP A 563 5.04 -25.64 -27.61
C ASP A 563 4.58 -24.21 -27.98
N ALA A 564 3.38 -23.81 -27.55
CA ALA A 564 2.94 -22.42 -27.69
C ALA A 564 3.78 -21.49 -26.83
N ALA A 565 4.11 -21.90 -25.60
CA ALA A 565 5.00 -21.14 -24.73
C ALA A 565 6.40 -20.97 -25.34
N LEU A 566 7.01 -22.04 -25.87
CA LEU A 566 8.30 -21.96 -26.57
C LEU A 566 8.29 -20.95 -27.72
N LYS A 567 7.19 -20.85 -28.47
CA LYS A 567 7.02 -19.85 -29.54
C LYS A 567 7.04 -18.42 -29.01
N THR A 568 6.33 -18.15 -27.90
CA THR A 568 6.31 -16.80 -27.27
C THR A 568 7.67 -16.38 -26.69
N LEU A 569 8.61 -17.31 -26.52
CA LEU A 569 9.97 -17.00 -26.08
C LEU A 569 10.88 -16.62 -27.26
N ASN A 570 10.44 -16.89 -28.49
CA ASN A 570 11.23 -16.82 -29.72
C ASN A 570 10.65 -15.82 -30.74
N ASP A 571 9.66 -15.00 -30.40
CA ASP A 571 9.00 -14.05 -31.32
C ASP A 571 9.23 -12.57 -30.97
N GLY A 572 10.21 -12.26 -30.11
CA GLY A 572 10.63 -10.89 -29.80
C GLY A 572 9.91 -10.29 -28.59
N GLU A 573 10.26 -10.78 -27.40
CA GLU A 573 9.63 -10.39 -26.14
C GLU A 573 10.00 -8.97 -25.65
N MET A 574 9.23 -8.48 -24.68
CA MET A 574 9.55 -7.21 -24.02
C MET A 574 10.75 -7.35 -23.06
N PRO A 575 11.69 -6.38 -23.04
CA PRO A 575 12.86 -6.46 -22.17
C PRO A 575 12.50 -6.60 -20.69
N GLY A 576 13.14 -7.56 -20.02
CA GLY A 576 12.91 -7.87 -18.60
C GLY A 576 11.92 -9.00 -18.33
N ASP A 577 11.09 -9.40 -19.31
CA ASP A 577 10.13 -10.48 -19.12
C ASP A 577 10.80 -11.82 -18.86
N ALA A 578 11.90 -12.13 -19.56
CA ALA A 578 12.66 -13.34 -19.30
C ALA A 578 13.26 -13.40 -17.88
N LEU A 579 13.78 -12.28 -17.35
CA LEU A 579 14.27 -12.23 -15.98
C LEU A 579 13.14 -12.49 -14.98
N ARG A 580 11.92 -11.97 -15.24
CA ARG A 580 10.72 -12.31 -14.47
C ARG A 580 10.39 -13.79 -14.57
N ARG A 581 10.45 -14.39 -15.77
CA ARG A 581 10.16 -15.81 -16.00
C ARG A 581 11.20 -16.75 -15.39
N LEU A 582 12.42 -16.28 -15.14
CA LEU A 582 13.42 -16.97 -14.31
C LEU A 582 13.18 -16.79 -12.79
N GLY A 583 12.12 -16.07 -12.39
CA GLY A 583 11.80 -15.74 -11.01
C GLY A 583 12.75 -14.76 -10.36
N LEU A 584 13.39 -13.93 -11.17
CA LEU A 584 14.30 -12.90 -10.73
C LEU A 584 13.63 -11.52 -10.64
N TYR A 585 12.32 -11.40 -10.88
CA TYR A 585 11.63 -10.09 -10.95
C TYR A 585 11.89 -9.17 -9.75
N ALA A 586 11.92 -9.74 -8.54
CA ALA A 586 12.23 -8.99 -7.33
C ALA A 586 13.69 -8.50 -7.31
N PHE A 587 14.61 -9.19 -7.97
CA PHE A 587 16.05 -8.93 -7.96
C PHE A 587 16.51 -8.10 -9.17
N ILE A 588 15.61 -7.40 -9.85
CA ILE A 588 15.93 -6.52 -10.97
C ILE A 588 15.74 -5.07 -10.56
N ARG A 589 16.62 -4.18 -11.02
CA ARG A 589 16.42 -2.73 -10.92
C ARG A 589 16.59 -2.07 -12.28
N PRO A 590 15.85 -0.96 -12.56
CA PRO A 590 16.24 -0.04 -13.60
C PRO A 590 17.70 0.37 -13.41
N SER A 591 18.43 0.44 -14.52
CA SER A 591 19.82 0.89 -14.56
C SER A 591 19.99 1.89 -15.69
N SER A 592 21.19 2.44 -15.83
CA SER A 592 21.57 3.26 -16.97
C SER A 592 22.60 2.53 -17.81
N VAL A 593 22.71 2.89 -19.09
CA VAL A 593 23.75 2.32 -19.96
C VAL A 593 25.15 2.63 -19.41
N GLN A 594 25.33 3.79 -18.77
CA GLN A 594 26.57 4.19 -18.12
C GLN A 594 26.93 3.28 -16.95
N GLU A 595 25.94 2.90 -16.13
CA GLU A 595 26.17 1.99 -15.00
C GLU A 595 26.56 0.58 -15.48
N LEU A 596 25.93 0.09 -16.54
CA LEU A 596 26.32 -1.18 -17.17
C LEU A 596 27.74 -1.10 -17.78
N ALA A 597 28.08 0.01 -18.44
CA ALA A 597 29.41 0.28 -18.99
C ALA A 597 30.51 0.42 -17.91
N ALA A 598 30.13 0.81 -16.69
CA ALA A 598 31.03 0.83 -15.53
C ALA A 598 31.28 -0.56 -14.93
N GLY A 599 30.58 -1.58 -15.41
CA GLY A 599 30.84 -2.99 -15.09
C GLY A 599 29.75 -3.69 -14.28
N VAL A 600 28.63 -3.02 -13.99
CA VAL A 600 27.49 -3.65 -13.34
C VAL A 600 26.84 -4.66 -14.30
N PRO A 601 26.71 -5.95 -13.92
CA PRO A 601 26.11 -6.95 -14.79
C PRO A 601 24.60 -6.74 -14.93
N GLY A 602 24.09 -6.90 -16.14
CA GLY A 602 22.69 -6.64 -16.44
C GLY A 602 22.30 -6.97 -17.88
N THR A 603 21.14 -6.46 -18.28
CA THR A 603 20.63 -6.57 -19.66
C THR A 603 20.40 -5.17 -20.23
N LEU A 604 20.74 -4.99 -21.50
CA LEU A 604 20.49 -3.77 -22.24
C LEU A 604 19.65 -4.11 -23.47
N ALA A 605 18.54 -3.41 -23.68
CA ALA A 605 17.72 -3.57 -24.87
C ALA A 605 17.63 -2.27 -25.67
N ASN A 606 18.00 -2.34 -26.94
CA ASN A 606 17.91 -1.26 -27.90
C ASN A 606 17.85 -1.85 -29.33
N TYR A 607 17.37 -1.08 -30.31
CA TYR A 607 17.36 -1.47 -31.73
C TYR A 607 16.65 -2.80 -32.05
N GLY A 608 15.62 -3.16 -31.29
CA GLY A 608 14.91 -4.44 -31.47
C GLY A 608 15.69 -5.67 -30.98
N HIS A 609 16.77 -5.48 -30.21
CA HIS A 609 17.60 -6.56 -29.68
C HIS A 609 17.88 -6.37 -28.18
N SER A 610 18.12 -7.46 -27.46
CA SER A 610 18.46 -7.47 -26.04
C SER A 610 19.73 -8.25 -25.79
N VAL A 611 20.70 -7.63 -25.14
CA VAL A 611 22.03 -8.18 -24.89
C VAL A 611 22.32 -8.23 -23.39
N ALA A 612 23.10 -9.23 -22.97
CA ALA A 612 23.70 -9.22 -21.64
C ALA A 612 24.89 -8.27 -21.65
N VAL A 613 25.02 -7.46 -20.59
CA VAL A 613 26.20 -6.62 -20.36
C VAL A 613 26.91 -7.11 -19.11
N VAL A 614 28.20 -7.38 -19.22
CA VAL A 614 29.04 -7.91 -18.15
C VAL A 614 30.39 -7.21 -18.21
N GLN A 615 30.80 -6.57 -17.10
CA GLN A 615 32.07 -5.85 -17.02
C GLN A 615 32.27 -4.81 -18.15
N GLY A 616 31.19 -4.14 -18.56
CA GLY A 616 31.21 -3.13 -19.61
C GLY A 616 31.33 -3.67 -21.04
N ALA A 617 31.26 -4.99 -21.25
CA ALA A 617 31.14 -5.60 -22.56
C ALA A 617 29.73 -6.16 -22.75
N PHE A 618 29.21 -6.16 -23.98
CA PHE A 618 27.94 -6.80 -24.32
C PHE A 618 28.11 -8.02 -25.22
N ASP A 619 27.13 -8.91 -25.15
CA ASP A 619 27.06 -10.13 -25.97
C ASP A 619 26.45 -9.82 -27.34
N ASP A 620 27.21 -10.04 -28.41
CA ASP A 620 26.73 -9.92 -29.78
C ASP A 620 26.76 -11.29 -30.45
N TYR A 621 25.72 -12.09 -30.23
CA TYR A 621 25.61 -13.46 -30.76
C TYR A 621 26.82 -14.35 -30.41
N GLY A 622 27.35 -14.21 -29.19
CA GLY A 622 28.50 -14.97 -28.71
C GLY A 622 29.84 -14.24 -28.83
N ASP A 623 29.89 -13.14 -29.58
CA ASP A 623 31.06 -12.26 -29.61
C ASP A 623 31.04 -11.28 -28.44
N LYS A 624 32.17 -11.18 -27.75
CA LYS A 624 32.38 -10.13 -26.75
C LYS A 624 32.66 -8.80 -27.45
N ARG A 625 31.79 -7.80 -27.26
CA ARG A 625 31.98 -6.43 -27.77
C ARG A 625 32.10 -5.44 -26.62
N ASP A 626 33.03 -4.49 -26.70
CA ASP A 626 33.06 -3.37 -25.74
C ASP A 626 31.77 -2.55 -25.91
N LEU A 627 31.14 -2.16 -24.80
CA LEU A 627 29.98 -1.28 -24.83
C LEU A 627 30.38 0.18 -25.09
N ARG A 628 31.57 0.59 -24.63
CA ARG A 628 32.07 1.97 -24.76
C ARG A 628 32.21 2.36 -26.22
N ASP A 629 31.87 3.60 -26.51
CA ASP A 629 31.95 4.20 -27.85
C ASP A 629 31.13 3.50 -28.95
N THR A 630 30.17 2.65 -28.56
CA THR A 630 29.23 2.03 -29.50
C THR A 630 27.90 2.76 -29.54
N ARG A 631 27.11 2.53 -30.59
CA ARG A 631 25.74 3.04 -30.70
C ARG A 631 24.86 2.66 -29.49
N TRP A 632 25.13 1.52 -28.86
CA TRP A 632 24.41 1.03 -27.68
C TRP A 632 24.48 1.96 -26.48
N MET A 633 25.45 2.90 -26.42
CA MET A 633 25.57 3.93 -25.38
C MET A 633 24.46 4.98 -25.37
N ARG A 634 23.53 4.96 -26.35
CA ARG A 634 22.38 5.87 -26.36
C ARG A 634 21.49 5.66 -25.14
N LYS A 635 21.05 6.79 -24.55
CA LYS A 635 20.25 6.82 -23.31
C LYS A 635 18.80 6.33 -23.47
N ASP A 636 18.37 6.05 -24.70
CA ASP A 636 17.03 5.52 -25.01
C ASP A 636 16.94 3.99 -24.83
N GLY A 637 18.07 3.31 -24.63
CA GLY A 637 18.10 1.88 -24.32
C GLY A 637 17.48 1.56 -22.95
N ARG A 638 16.73 0.45 -22.89
CA ARG A 638 16.17 -0.06 -21.64
C ARG A 638 17.22 -0.92 -20.92
N ALA A 639 17.84 -0.35 -19.89
CA ALA A 639 18.86 -1.01 -19.07
C ALA A 639 18.27 -1.54 -17.76
N LEU A 640 18.61 -2.78 -17.42
CA LEU A 640 18.24 -3.44 -16.18
C LEU A 640 19.48 -4.08 -15.55
N LYS A 641 19.60 -4.04 -14.22
CA LYS A 641 20.66 -4.71 -13.47
C LYS A 641 20.09 -5.74 -12.51
N LEU A 642 20.90 -6.77 -12.20
CA LEU A 642 20.60 -7.75 -11.16
C LEU A 642 21.20 -7.33 -9.81
N VAL A 643 20.37 -7.22 -8.78
CA VAL A 643 20.77 -6.86 -7.41
C VAL A 643 21.02 -8.06 -6.51
#